data_AF-A0A6L5K1D4-F1
#
_entry.id   AF-A0A6L5K1D4-F1
#
_cell.length_a   1.000
_cell.length_b   1.000
_cell.length_c   1.000
_cell.angle_alpha   90.00
_cell.angle_beta   90.00
_cell.angle_gamma   90.00
#
_symmetry.space_group_name_H-M   'P 1'
#
loop_
_entity.id
_entity.type
_entity.pdbx_description
1 polymer ?
#
loop_
_entity_poly.entity_id
_entity_poly.type
_entity_poly.pdbx_seq_one_letter_code
_entity_poly.pdbx_strand_id
1 'polypeptide(L)'
;MNIWGLHIIDVTVIFLYIVVILWLGKRAAEKTKDTGDFFLAGRKLGKFYQFFLNFGCSTNADQAVAVTREIYRQGIGGMWIQYLVLFLTPFYWFTTFFFRRIRLTTIGDYFTERFNSKALGASYAIFILLMSILGGGIGYMIAAKTMMAMTPKPAEKFSYEERLSVEQFREYMELKSRLDEGLSQEEREVYEELNENNKRGELHSFISYTNPLLFYFIYAVIVGIYTMMGGFRAAVITDAIQGILIITFSLILIPIGLHKIGGFSGLHASVPDYMFELFGSVTMSEYAWYTILAMVLANLVSIVAVAPGMQTAGSAKNEMTARFGMISGMFFKRFIMIFWALAGLLAIGLYAGVLNDPDLIWGYMSKALLFPGAIGLMLVGILAANMSTLDASAVSYSALFIKNIYEPFRPNKSEKHYLLVGRIAIGVTLLGGIAVALYINNLLELFKYIISIPAIFGASIWLGFLWRRLTKSAVFTQVALCLLIYAIIPNLFQALDWAKTNPSFLLETKPKTVTITVSALKDDVNEGRAESVGQSLQKEHTIEPVGVFFENVARTDPADPDSPKVGLGRFHAEIWVLSWLGVDFSGWTKAQLVAIRFLFDALFPFLILFLFSFATRPVTKSHLDRFYAKLHTPVQKTPDEEQKALEDSYRNPGKFEKDKLFPGSNWEIMKPTKTDFLGFGGSWVLVGLIILLLWLMTSIK
;
A
#
# COMPACT_ATOMS: atom_id res chain seq x y z
N MET A 1 1.21 1.43 -38.58
CA MET A 1 0.03 2.30 -38.36
C MET A 1 -0.12 2.52 -36.87
N ASN A 2 -0.23 3.78 -36.44
CA ASN A 2 -0.33 4.12 -35.01
C ASN A 2 -1.71 4.69 -34.70
N ILE A 3 -2.30 4.24 -33.59
CA ILE A 3 -3.59 4.70 -33.06
C ILE A 3 -3.31 5.22 -31.66
N TRP A 4 -3.62 6.50 -31.39
CA TRP A 4 -3.36 7.16 -30.09
C TRP A 4 -1.92 7.02 -29.57
N GLY A 5 -0.94 7.05 -30.48
CA GLY A 5 0.48 6.95 -30.13
C GLY A 5 0.98 5.51 -29.92
N LEU A 6 0.10 4.51 -29.98
CA LEU A 6 0.45 3.09 -29.89
C LEU A 6 0.48 2.44 -31.26
N HIS A 7 1.31 1.43 -31.45
CA HIS A 7 1.28 0.63 -32.67
C HIS A 7 -0.02 -0.19 -32.71
N ILE A 8 -0.54 -0.48 -33.91
CA ILE A 8 -1.78 -1.28 -34.05
C ILE A 8 -1.70 -2.65 -33.35
N ILE A 9 -0.51 -3.24 -33.29
CA ILE A 9 -0.28 -4.51 -32.57
C ILE A 9 -0.52 -4.32 -31.08
N ASP A 10 -0.05 -3.22 -30.47
CA ASP A 10 -0.25 -2.91 -29.06
C ASP A 10 -1.74 -2.77 -28.73
N VAL A 11 -2.47 -2.03 -29.57
CA VAL A 11 -3.92 -1.84 -29.43
C VAL A 11 -4.66 -3.16 -29.55
N THR A 12 -4.23 -4.02 -30.48
CA THR A 12 -4.82 -5.36 -30.66
C THR A 12 -4.61 -6.22 -29.42
N VAL A 13 -3.42 -6.20 -28.82
CA VAL A 13 -3.11 -6.93 -27.57
C VAL A 13 -4.02 -6.46 -26.42
N ILE A 14 -4.19 -5.14 -26.26
CA ILE A 14 -5.07 -4.57 -25.24
C ILE A 14 -6.53 -5.01 -25.46
N PHE A 15 -7.01 -4.92 -26.71
CA PHE A 15 -8.37 -5.32 -27.05
C PHE A 15 -8.62 -6.82 -26.79
N LEU A 16 -7.71 -7.68 -27.23
CA LEU A 16 -7.79 -9.13 -26.99
C LEU A 16 -7.82 -9.46 -25.50
N TYR A 17 -7.00 -8.78 -24.69
CA TYR A 17 -7.02 -8.93 -23.24
C TYR A 17 -8.39 -8.60 -22.64
N ILE A 18 -9.00 -7.46 -23.01
CA ILE A 18 -10.32 -7.06 -22.52
C ILE A 18 -11.38 -8.12 -22.89
N VAL A 19 -11.37 -8.60 -24.14
CA VAL A 19 -12.30 -9.65 -24.60
C VAL A 19 -12.14 -10.94 -23.77
N VAL A 20 -10.90 -11.37 -23.52
CA VAL A 20 -10.61 -12.58 -22.74
C VAL A 20 -11.12 -12.43 -21.31
N ILE A 21 -10.86 -11.31 -20.65
CA ILE A 21 -11.30 -11.06 -19.26
C ILE A 21 -12.83 -11.04 -19.17
N LEU A 22 -13.51 -10.34 -20.08
CA LEU A 22 -14.98 -10.31 -20.11
C LEU A 22 -15.58 -11.71 -20.37
N TRP A 23 -14.97 -12.48 -21.28
CA TRP A 23 -15.39 -13.86 -21.56
C TRP A 23 -15.23 -14.76 -20.33
N LEU A 24 -14.12 -14.66 -19.61
CA LEU A 24 -13.88 -15.40 -18.37
C LEU A 24 -14.86 -15.01 -17.27
N GLY A 25 -15.13 -13.71 -17.11
CA GLY A 25 -16.12 -13.18 -16.19
C GLY A 25 -17.51 -13.78 -16.44
N LYS A 26 -17.93 -13.82 -17.71
CA LYS A 26 -19.19 -14.46 -18.11
C LYS A 26 -19.22 -15.96 -17.79
N ARG A 27 -18.18 -16.70 -18.15
CA ARG A 27 -18.10 -18.15 -17.90
C ARG A 27 -18.07 -18.48 -16.40
N ALA A 28 -17.48 -17.60 -15.58
CA ALA A 28 -17.51 -17.74 -14.13
C ALA A 28 -18.89 -17.43 -13.53
N ALA A 29 -19.60 -16.44 -14.06
CA ALA A 29 -20.96 -16.06 -13.64
C ALA A 29 -21.96 -17.21 -13.77
N GLU A 30 -21.86 -18.03 -14.82
CA GLU A 30 -22.69 -19.22 -15.02
C GLU A 30 -22.58 -20.24 -13.87
N LYS A 31 -21.52 -20.16 -13.05
CA LYS A 31 -21.27 -21.03 -11.90
C LYS A 31 -21.59 -20.40 -10.56
N THR A 32 -22.04 -19.14 -10.52
CA THR A 32 -22.31 -18.42 -9.27
C THR A 32 -23.81 -18.44 -8.98
N LYS A 33 -24.23 -19.24 -7.99
CA LYS A 33 -25.66 -19.49 -7.71
C LYS A 33 -26.19 -18.79 -6.46
N ASP A 34 -25.34 -18.59 -5.46
CA ASP A 34 -25.70 -18.03 -4.15
C ASP A 34 -24.65 -17.03 -3.65
N THR A 35 -24.91 -16.41 -2.48
CA THR A 35 -23.97 -15.46 -1.87
C THR A 35 -22.65 -16.09 -1.43
N GLY A 36 -22.63 -17.38 -1.10
CA GLY A 36 -21.41 -18.11 -0.74
C GLY A 36 -20.47 -18.31 -1.94
N ASP A 37 -21.04 -18.63 -3.10
CA ASP A 37 -20.32 -18.65 -4.37
C ASP A 37 -19.85 -17.25 -4.77
N PHE A 38 -20.72 -16.24 -4.64
CA PHE A 38 -20.42 -14.88 -5.04
C PHE A 38 -19.35 -14.22 -4.18
N PHE A 39 -19.39 -14.36 -2.85
CA PHE A 39 -18.43 -13.70 -1.96
C PHE A 39 -17.21 -14.56 -1.59
N LEU A 40 -17.32 -15.89 -1.58
CA LEU A 40 -16.25 -16.77 -1.10
C LEU A 40 -15.84 -17.84 -2.10
N ALA A 41 -16.29 -17.76 -3.36
CA ALA A 41 -16.04 -18.75 -4.40
C ALA A 41 -16.38 -20.19 -3.93
N GLY A 42 -17.42 -20.32 -3.09
CA GLY A 42 -17.89 -21.61 -2.56
C GLY A 42 -16.92 -22.29 -1.60
N ARG A 43 -15.90 -21.57 -1.09
CA ARG A 43 -14.86 -22.07 -0.16
C ARG A 43 -14.07 -23.28 -0.68
N LYS A 44 -13.87 -23.37 -2.00
CA LYS A 44 -13.28 -24.54 -2.67
C LYS A 44 -11.95 -24.25 -3.37
N LEU A 45 -11.38 -23.07 -3.19
CA LEU A 45 -10.18 -22.69 -3.93
C LEU A 45 -8.96 -23.53 -3.51
N GLY A 46 -8.25 -24.03 -4.52
CA GLY A 46 -7.01 -24.79 -4.39
C GLY A 46 -5.77 -23.89 -4.29
N LYS A 47 -4.60 -24.52 -4.09
CA LYS A 47 -3.32 -23.83 -3.89
C LYS A 47 -2.94 -22.91 -5.06
N PHE A 48 -3.17 -23.35 -6.30
CA PHE A 48 -2.85 -22.57 -7.50
C PHE A 48 -3.59 -21.22 -7.53
N TYR A 49 -4.92 -21.26 -7.39
CA TYR A 49 -5.74 -20.05 -7.36
C TYR A 49 -5.44 -19.17 -6.14
N GLN A 50 -5.19 -19.78 -4.98
CA GLN A 50 -4.82 -19.03 -3.78
C GLN A 50 -3.45 -18.36 -3.91
N PHE A 51 -2.48 -18.97 -4.60
CA PHE A 51 -1.19 -18.33 -4.90
C PHE A 51 -1.40 -17.06 -5.72
N PHE A 52 -2.10 -17.15 -6.85
CA PHE A 52 -2.29 -16.01 -7.75
C PHE A 52 -3.18 -14.92 -7.17
N LEU A 53 -4.23 -15.29 -6.42
CA LEU A 53 -5.08 -14.35 -5.70
C LEU A 53 -4.26 -13.51 -4.71
N ASN A 54 -3.38 -14.15 -3.93
CA ASN A 54 -2.55 -13.43 -2.96
C ASN A 54 -1.40 -12.66 -3.63
N PHE A 55 -0.85 -13.18 -4.74
CA PHE A 55 0.15 -12.48 -5.55
C PHE A 55 -0.44 -11.21 -6.18
N GLY A 56 -1.59 -11.32 -6.85
CA GLY A 56 -2.32 -10.24 -7.51
C GLY A 56 -2.76 -9.16 -6.53
N CYS A 57 -3.48 -9.52 -5.45
CA CYS A 57 -3.87 -8.56 -4.40
C CYS A 57 -2.69 -7.86 -3.72
N SER A 58 -1.49 -8.43 -3.78
CA SER A 58 -0.27 -7.80 -3.23
C SER A 58 0.48 -6.92 -4.24
N THR A 59 0.05 -6.93 -5.50
CA THR A 59 0.69 -6.25 -6.64
C THR A 59 -0.28 -5.25 -7.25
N ASN A 60 -0.13 -3.97 -6.92
CA ASN A 60 -0.87 -2.90 -7.58
C ASN A 60 -0.11 -2.39 -8.83
N ALA A 61 -0.83 -1.73 -9.74
CA ALA A 61 -0.27 -1.14 -10.97
C ALA A 61 0.88 -0.17 -10.74
N ASP A 62 0.84 0.61 -9.65
CA ASP A 62 1.89 1.56 -9.29
C ASP A 62 3.15 0.89 -8.82
N GLN A 63 3.11 -0.35 -8.31
CA GLN A 63 4.22 -0.85 -7.51
C GLN A 63 5.51 -1.00 -8.31
N ALA A 64 5.43 -1.44 -9.57
CA ALA A 64 6.60 -1.47 -10.45
C ALA A 64 7.17 -0.07 -10.68
N VAL A 65 6.30 0.93 -10.90
CA VAL A 65 6.67 2.34 -11.08
C VAL A 65 7.26 2.90 -9.78
N ALA A 66 6.63 2.67 -8.64
CA ALA A 66 7.01 3.18 -7.33
C ALA A 66 8.33 2.59 -6.84
N VAL A 67 8.56 1.29 -7.03
CA VAL A 67 9.86 0.66 -6.73
C VAL A 67 10.93 1.28 -7.62
N THR A 68 10.72 1.30 -8.94
CA THR A 68 11.70 1.84 -9.91
C THR A 68 12.02 3.31 -9.63
N ARG A 69 10.99 4.12 -9.35
CA ARG A 69 11.11 5.53 -8.95
C ARG A 69 11.96 5.69 -7.70
N GLU A 70 11.67 4.90 -6.68
CA GLU A 70 12.38 5.00 -5.40
C GLU A 70 13.85 4.62 -5.56
N ILE A 71 14.14 3.59 -6.37
CA ILE A 71 15.52 3.21 -6.68
C ILE A 71 16.20 4.28 -7.52
N TYR A 72 15.51 4.86 -8.50
CA TYR A 72 16.07 5.97 -9.29
C TYR A 72 16.45 7.17 -8.41
N ARG A 73 15.70 7.42 -7.34
CA ARG A 73 15.88 8.58 -6.45
C ARG A 73 16.91 8.36 -5.33
N GLN A 74 16.95 7.18 -4.73
CA GLN A 74 17.76 6.89 -3.52
C GLN A 74 18.66 5.65 -3.65
N GLY A 75 18.72 5.02 -4.83
CA GLY A 75 19.42 3.75 -5.02
C GLY A 75 18.73 2.58 -4.31
N ILE A 76 19.46 1.49 -4.09
CA ILE A 76 18.93 0.24 -3.51
C ILE A 76 18.45 0.43 -2.06
N GLY A 77 18.95 1.43 -1.33
CA GLY A 77 18.42 1.82 -0.01
C GLY A 77 16.91 2.11 -0.04
N GLY A 78 16.39 2.61 -1.17
CA GLY A 78 14.97 2.81 -1.41
C GLY A 78 14.12 1.54 -1.34
N MET A 79 14.71 0.33 -1.44
CA MET A 79 13.97 -0.93 -1.35
C MET A 79 13.36 -1.18 0.04
N TRP A 80 13.93 -0.63 1.11
CA TRP A 80 13.48 -0.95 2.46
C TRP A 80 12.05 -0.50 2.74
N ILE A 81 11.61 0.62 2.15
CA ILE A 81 10.22 1.07 2.27
C ILE A 81 9.26 0.09 1.57
N GLN A 82 9.69 -0.50 0.45
CA GLN A 82 8.91 -1.49 -0.31
C GLN A 82 8.94 -2.88 0.37
N TYR A 83 10.00 -3.15 1.13
CA TYR A 83 10.20 -4.39 1.89
C TYR A 83 9.64 -4.36 3.30
N LEU A 84 8.93 -3.30 3.73
CA LEU A 84 8.20 -3.31 5.01
C LEU A 84 7.34 -4.58 5.15
N VAL A 85 6.63 -4.97 4.08
CA VAL A 85 5.76 -6.16 4.06
C VAL A 85 6.56 -7.48 4.06
N LEU A 86 7.84 -7.48 3.64
CA LEU A 86 8.69 -8.68 3.67
C LEU A 86 8.74 -9.26 5.09
N PHE A 87 8.97 -8.40 6.08
CA PHE A 87 9.05 -8.77 7.50
C PHE A 87 7.68 -9.11 8.13
N LEU A 88 6.59 -8.61 7.56
CA LEU A 88 5.23 -8.94 7.99
C LEU A 88 4.77 -10.31 7.51
N THR A 89 5.38 -10.80 6.44
CA THR A 89 4.88 -11.96 5.71
C THR A 89 4.84 -13.24 6.54
N PRO A 90 5.85 -13.56 7.35
CA PRO A 90 5.77 -14.71 8.26
C PRO A 90 4.52 -14.68 9.15
N PHE A 91 4.07 -13.50 9.59
CA PHE A 91 2.90 -13.38 10.48
C PHE A 91 1.57 -13.70 9.78
N TYR A 92 1.49 -13.60 8.45
CA TYR A 92 0.31 -14.03 7.71
C TYR A 92 0.02 -15.53 7.86
N TRP A 93 1.01 -16.33 8.27
CA TRP A 93 0.83 -17.74 8.64
C TRP A 93 -0.26 -17.93 9.70
N PHE A 94 -0.30 -17.03 10.68
CA PHE A 94 -1.26 -17.07 11.80
C PHE A 94 -2.57 -16.37 11.45
N THR A 95 -2.51 -15.18 10.84
CA THR A 95 -3.72 -14.40 10.55
C THR A 95 -4.65 -15.11 9.56
N THR A 96 -4.07 -15.69 8.50
CA THR A 96 -4.81 -16.48 7.51
C THR A 96 -5.46 -17.71 8.12
N PHE A 97 -4.80 -18.32 9.10
CA PHE A 97 -5.35 -19.42 9.87
C PHE A 97 -6.56 -19.00 10.70
N PHE A 98 -6.46 -17.89 11.44
CA PHE A 98 -7.58 -17.37 12.21
C PHE A 98 -8.78 -17.08 11.32
N PHE A 99 -8.57 -16.36 10.20
CA PHE A 99 -9.62 -16.02 9.25
C PHE A 99 -10.27 -17.25 8.62
N ARG A 100 -9.48 -18.26 8.23
CA ARG A 100 -10.06 -19.48 7.65
C ARG A 100 -10.89 -20.26 8.67
N ARG A 101 -10.45 -20.32 9.94
CA ARG A 101 -11.12 -21.10 10.99
C ARG A 101 -12.39 -20.47 11.53
N ILE A 102 -12.50 -19.14 11.61
CA ILE A 102 -13.76 -18.55 12.08
C ILE A 102 -14.92 -18.70 11.08
N ARG A 103 -14.67 -19.15 9.85
CA ARG A 103 -15.72 -19.42 8.83
C ARG A 103 -16.61 -18.21 8.56
N LEU A 104 -16.08 -17.00 8.76
CA LEU A 104 -16.81 -15.75 8.51
C LEU A 104 -16.57 -15.24 7.09
N THR A 105 -17.42 -14.31 6.66
CA THR A 105 -17.32 -13.67 5.35
C THR A 105 -16.55 -12.36 5.46
N THR A 106 -16.85 -11.56 6.49
CA THR A 106 -16.29 -10.22 6.66
C THR A 106 -15.71 -10.02 8.06
N ILE A 107 -14.74 -9.09 8.19
CA ILE A 107 -14.22 -8.69 9.51
C ILE A 107 -15.32 -8.02 10.36
N GLY A 108 -16.34 -7.41 9.75
CA GLY A 108 -17.52 -6.91 10.47
C GLY A 108 -18.31 -8.03 11.15
N ASP A 109 -18.41 -9.20 10.51
CA ASP A 109 -19.02 -10.40 11.13
C ASP A 109 -18.19 -10.85 12.33
N TYR A 110 -16.86 -10.72 12.25
CA TYR A 110 -15.98 -11.05 13.36
C TYR A 110 -16.27 -10.17 14.57
N PHE A 111 -16.43 -8.86 14.40
CA PHE A 111 -16.80 -7.99 15.51
C PHE A 111 -18.18 -8.34 16.09
N THR A 112 -19.13 -8.68 15.22
CA THR A 112 -20.47 -9.09 15.64
C THR A 112 -20.43 -10.39 16.43
N GLU A 113 -19.70 -11.41 15.95
CA GLU A 113 -19.61 -12.73 16.58
C GLU A 113 -18.69 -12.73 17.81
N ARG A 114 -17.57 -12.00 17.83
CA ARG A 114 -16.64 -11.98 18.97
C ARG A 114 -17.16 -11.15 20.15
N PHE A 115 -17.86 -10.05 19.88
CA PHE A 115 -18.29 -9.09 20.91
C PHE A 115 -19.80 -9.06 21.15
N ASN A 116 -20.56 -9.90 20.45
CA ASN A 116 -22.02 -9.90 20.45
C ASN A 116 -22.59 -8.48 20.17
N SER A 117 -22.00 -7.79 19.18
CA SER A 117 -22.25 -6.37 18.93
C SER A 117 -22.31 -6.05 17.44
N LYS A 118 -23.55 -5.96 16.92
CA LYS A 118 -23.79 -5.48 15.55
C LYS A 118 -23.26 -4.06 15.31
N ALA A 119 -23.29 -3.21 16.33
CA ALA A 119 -22.79 -1.84 16.25
C ALA A 119 -21.27 -1.77 15.98
N LEU A 120 -20.47 -2.71 16.52
CA LEU A 120 -19.03 -2.76 16.22
C LEU A 120 -18.78 -3.26 14.80
N GLY A 121 -19.55 -4.25 14.35
CA GLY A 121 -19.50 -4.72 12.97
C GLY A 121 -19.85 -3.60 11.99
N ALA A 122 -20.91 -2.83 12.27
CA ALA A 122 -21.33 -1.69 11.46
C ALA A 122 -20.31 -0.53 11.49
N SER A 123 -19.72 -0.20 12.65
CA SER A 123 -18.71 0.86 12.73
C SER A 123 -17.47 0.53 11.92
N TYR A 124 -16.99 -0.72 11.98
CA TYR A 124 -15.91 -1.19 11.12
C TYR A 124 -16.30 -1.12 9.64
N ALA A 125 -17.51 -1.59 9.30
CA ALA A 125 -18.00 -1.57 7.92
C ALA A 125 -18.08 -0.16 7.33
N ILE A 126 -18.69 0.79 8.04
CA ILE A 126 -18.81 2.19 7.59
C ILE A 126 -17.42 2.79 7.37
N PHE A 127 -16.53 2.62 8.35
CA PHE A 127 -15.18 3.15 8.27
C PHE A 127 -14.41 2.61 7.06
N ILE A 128 -14.40 1.30 6.87
CA ILE A 128 -13.71 0.67 5.74
C ILE A 128 -14.35 1.03 4.40
N LEU A 129 -15.68 1.16 4.33
CA LEU A 129 -16.36 1.59 3.10
C LEU A 129 -15.99 3.03 2.73
N LEU A 130 -15.87 3.95 3.70
CA LEU A 130 -15.38 5.30 3.43
C LEU A 130 -13.92 5.28 2.91
N MET A 131 -13.07 4.49 3.55
CA MET A 131 -11.67 4.33 3.11
C MET A 131 -11.54 3.64 1.76
N SER A 132 -12.49 2.77 1.41
CA SER A 132 -12.49 2.09 0.11
C SER A 132 -12.66 3.05 -1.05
N ILE A 133 -13.45 4.10 -0.87
CA ILE A 133 -13.69 5.13 -1.89
C ILE A 133 -12.40 5.93 -2.12
N LEU A 134 -11.69 6.27 -1.04
CA LEU A 134 -10.38 6.93 -1.11
C LEU A 134 -9.35 6.05 -1.83
N GLY A 135 -9.23 4.79 -1.42
CA GLY A 135 -8.31 3.82 -2.05
C GLY A 135 -8.62 3.52 -3.51
N GLY A 136 -9.91 3.46 -3.87
CA GLY A 136 -10.36 3.27 -5.25
C GLY A 136 -9.96 4.44 -6.15
N GLY A 137 -10.10 5.68 -5.67
CA GLY A 137 -9.69 6.89 -6.41
C GLY A 137 -8.21 6.91 -6.74
N ILE A 138 -7.36 6.54 -5.78
CA ILE A 138 -5.92 6.36 -5.98
C ILE A 138 -5.64 5.36 -7.10
N GLY A 139 -6.29 4.19 -7.06
CA GLY A 139 -6.13 3.16 -8.08
C GLY A 139 -6.48 3.66 -9.48
N TYR A 140 -7.54 4.46 -9.63
CA TYR A 140 -7.88 5.08 -10.91
C TYR A 140 -6.80 6.07 -11.36
N MET A 141 -6.41 7.01 -10.50
CA MET A 141 -5.43 8.05 -10.83
C MET A 141 -4.10 7.44 -11.30
N ILE A 142 -3.60 6.43 -10.59
CA ILE A 142 -2.38 5.70 -10.93
C ILE A 142 -2.50 5.05 -12.30
N ALA A 143 -3.59 4.33 -12.55
CA ALA A 143 -3.80 3.64 -13.82
C ALA A 143 -3.88 4.63 -14.99
N ALA A 144 -4.57 5.77 -14.82
CA ALA A 144 -4.65 6.80 -15.85
C ALA A 144 -3.30 7.48 -16.10
N LYS A 145 -2.58 7.91 -15.05
CA LYS A 145 -1.25 8.52 -15.21
C LYS A 145 -0.28 7.59 -15.95
N THR A 146 -0.33 6.31 -15.62
CA THR A 146 0.50 5.31 -16.28
C THR A 146 0.11 5.11 -17.76
N MET A 147 -1.19 5.05 -18.06
CA MET A 147 -1.69 5.02 -19.44
C MET A 147 -1.28 6.28 -20.22
N MET A 148 -1.37 7.45 -19.58
CA MET A 148 -1.02 8.73 -20.20
C MET A 148 0.46 8.78 -20.58
N ALA A 149 1.35 8.40 -19.66
CA ALA A 149 2.79 8.38 -19.89
C ALA A 149 3.21 7.48 -21.08
N MET A 150 2.43 6.43 -21.37
CA MET A 150 2.67 5.53 -22.50
C MET A 150 1.94 5.93 -23.79
N THR A 151 1.06 6.92 -23.73
CA THR A 151 0.34 7.47 -24.90
C THR A 151 0.61 8.97 -25.09
N PRO A 152 1.87 9.43 -25.09
CA PRO A 152 2.18 10.84 -25.24
C PRO A 152 1.78 11.31 -26.63
N LYS A 153 1.16 12.49 -26.67
CA LYS A 153 0.80 13.17 -27.90
C LYS A 153 2.07 13.81 -28.49
N PRO A 154 2.33 13.67 -29.80
CA PRO A 154 3.43 14.35 -30.47
C PRO A 154 3.22 15.87 -30.43
N ALA A 155 4.29 16.64 -30.23
CA ALA A 155 4.24 18.10 -30.07
C ALA A 155 3.66 18.82 -31.30
N GLU A 156 3.75 18.21 -32.48
CA GLU A 156 3.17 18.68 -33.73
C GLU A 156 1.64 18.66 -33.72
N LYS A 157 1.04 17.86 -32.82
CA LYS A 157 -0.42 17.74 -32.70
C LYS A 157 -0.98 18.49 -31.49
N PHE A 158 -0.15 19.20 -30.74
CA PHE A 158 -0.62 20.02 -29.62
C PHE A 158 -1.56 21.11 -30.15
N SER A 159 -2.67 21.32 -29.45
CA SER A 159 -3.43 22.55 -29.56
C SER A 159 -2.60 23.72 -29.02
N TYR A 160 -3.03 24.94 -29.31
CA TYR A 160 -2.37 26.13 -28.80
C TYR A 160 -2.27 26.13 -27.26
N GLU A 161 -3.38 25.84 -26.58
CA GLU A 161 -3.44 25.76 -25.10
C GLU A 161 -2.55 24.65 -24.54
N GLU A 162 -2.57 23.46 -25.17
CA GLU A 162 -1.73 22.33 -24.78
C GLU A 162 -0.23 22.65 -24.91
N ARG A 163 0.16 23.35 -25.97
CA ARG A 163 1.55 23.78 -26.18
C ARG A 163 1.96 24.81 -25.13
N LEU A 164 1.11 25.80 -24.88
CA LEU A 164 1.34 26.83 -23.88
C LEU A 164 1.52 26.21 -22.49
N SER A 165 0.65 25.27 -22.08
CA SER A 165 0.75 24.58 -20.79
C SER A 165 2.08 23.83 -20.61
N VAL A 166 2.59 23.18 -21.66
CA VAL A 166 3.88 22.46 -21.61
C VAL A 166 5.07 23.42 -21.59
N GLU A 167 5.01 24.50 -22.36
CA GLU A 167 6.06 25.54 -22.37
C GLU A 167 6.13 26.24 -21.01
N GLN A 168 4.99 26.64 -20.46
CA GLN A 168 4.84 27.20 -19.12
C GLN A 168 5.31 26.22 -18.03
N PHE A 169 5.05 24.91 -18.16
CA PHE A 169 5.59 23.92 -17.23
C PHE A 169 7.12 23.82 -17.30
N ARG A 170 7.72 23.93 -18.49
CA ARG A 170 9.18 23.93 -18.64
C ARG A 170 9.81 25.17 -18.03
N GLU A 171 9.23 26.33 -18.30
CA GLU A 171 9.65 27.60 -17.70
C GLU A 171 9.52 27.56 -16.18
N TYR A 172 8.40 27.02 -15.67
CA TYR A 172 8.21 26.78 -14.24
C TYR A 172 9.35 25.93 -13.65
N MET A 173 9.71 24.82 -14.29
CA MET A 173 10.77 23.92 -13.83
C MET A 173 12.15 24.56 -13.91
N GLU A 174 12.42 25.34 -14.95
CA GLU A 174 13.67 26.10 -15.11
C GLU A 174 13.82 27.13 -14.00
N LEU A 175 12.80 27.96 -13.78
CA LEU A 175 12.77 28.94 -12.70
C LEU A 175 12.86 28.28 -11.32
N LYS A 176 12.17 27.15 -11.13
CA LYS A 176 12.24 26.35 -9.90
C LYS A 176 13.65 25.81 -9.64
N SER A 177 14.36 25.39 -10.68
CA SER A 177 15.73 24.87 -10.54
C SER A 177 16.74 25.94 -10.16
N ARG A 178 16.46 27.20 -10.54
CA ARG A 178 17.28 28.38 -10.25
C ARG A 178 16.79 29.16 -9.02
N LEU A 179 15.80 28.63 -8.29
CA LEU A 179 15.22 29.32 -7.13
C LEU A 179 16.28 29.61 -6.05
N ASP A 180 17.21 28.67 -5.88
CA ASP A 180 18.30 28.75 -4.91
C ASP A 180 19.47 29.64 -5.39
N GLU A 181 19.56 29.91 -6.70
CA GLU A 181 20.59 30.76 -7.30
C GLU A 181 20.21 32.26 -7.26
N GLY A 182 18.96 32.56 -6.88
CA GLY A 182 18.39 33.91 -6.84
C GLY A 182 17.78 34.30 -8.18
N LEU A 183 16.44 34.26 -8.26
CA LEU A 183 15.68 34.76 -9.40
C LEU A 183 15.65 36.30 -9.41
N SER A 184 15.65 36.90 -10.60
CA SER A 184 15.32 38.31 -10.76
C SER A 184 13.86 38.58 -10.33
N GLN A 185 13.51 39.85 -10.09
CA GLN A 185 12.15 40.19 -9.62
C GLN A 185 11.06 39.78 -10.63
N GLU A 186 11.30 39.98 -11.93
CA GLU A 186 10.39 39.54 -12.99
C GLU A 186 10.30 38.01 -13.07
N GLU A 187 11.44 37.31 -12.99
CA GLU A 187 11.47 35.84 -12.99
C GLU A 187 10.74 35.25 -11.77
N ARG A 188 10.77 35.94 -10.62
CA ARG A 188 10.08 35.51 -9.41
C ARG A 188 8.56 35.68 -9.52
N GLU A 189 8.09 36.77 -10.13
CA GLU A 189 6.66 36.99 -10.42
C GLU A 189 6.13 35.92 -11.39
N VAL A 190 6.87 35.64 -12.47
CA VAL A 190 6.54 34.57 -13.42
C VAL A 190 6.57 33.21 -12.74
N TYR A 191 7.57 32.93 -11.91
CA TYR A 191 7.63 31.69 -11.13
C TYR A 191 6.42 31.55 -10.21
N GLU A 192 6.01 32.60 -9.50
CA GLU A 192 4.87 32.55 -8.60
C GLU A 192 3.55 32.29 -9.35
N GLU A 193 3.34 32.96 -10.49
CA GLU A 193 2.19 32.70 -11.36
C GLU A 193 2.18 31.26 -11.86
N LEU A 194 3.30 30.80 -12.40
CA LEU A 194 3.44 29.44 -12.91
C LEU A 194 3.32 28.39 -11.78
N ASN A 195 3.80 28.70 -10.58
CA ASN A 195 3.68 27.83 -9.41
C ASN A 195 2.22 27.69 -8.99
N GLU A 196 1.43 28.76 -9.03
CA GLU A 196 -0.02 28.69 -8.76
C GLU A 196 -0.75 27.92 -9.87
N ASN A 197 -0.43 28.15 -11.13
CA ASN A 197 -0.98 27.39 -12.26
C ASN A 197 -0.62 25.89 -12.14
N ASN A 198 0.60 25.58 -11.71
CA ASN A 198 1.03 24.20 -11.43
C ASN A 198 0.27 23.58 -10.25
N LYS A 199 0.08 24.32 -9.15
CA LYS A 199 -0.73 23.86 -8.00
C LYS A 199 -2.18 23.59 -8.37
N ARG A 200 -2.73 24.37 -9.31
CA ARG A 200 -4.07 24.18 -9.89
C ARG A 200 -4.16 23.01 -10.87
N GLY A 201 -3.01 22.43 -11.25
CA GLY A 201 -2.94 21.32 -12.20
C GLY A 201 -3.12 21.75 -13.65
N GLU A 202 -2.94 23.04 -13.95
CA GLU A 202 -3.10 23.64 -15.28
C GLU A 202 -1.80 23.52 -16.11
N LEU A 203 -0.66 23.36 -15.44
CA LEU A 203 0.62 23.08 -16.10
C LEU A 203 0.86 21.57 -16.22
N HIS A 204 1.31 21.15 -17.41
CA HIS A 204 1.52 19.74 -17.73
C HIS A 204 2.92 19.49 -18.26
N SER A 205 3.62 18.51 -17.69
CA SER A 205 4.96 18.10 -18.17
C SER A 205 4.92 17.46 -19.56
N PHE A 206 3.79 16.85 -19.93
CA PHE A 206 3.52 16.33 -21.26
C PHE A 206 2.01 16.23 -21.50
N ILE A 207 1.61 16.20 -22.76
CA ILE A 207 0.22 15.98 -23.17
C ILE A 207 0.05 14.54 -23.67
N SER A 208 -1.05 13.91 -23.30
CA SER A 208 -1.39 12.54 -23.72
C SER A 208 -2.60 12.53 -24.64
N TYR A 209 -2.70 11.52 -25.49
CA TYR A 209 -3.95 11.21 -26.19
C TYR A 209 -5.05 10.71 -25.25
N THR A 210 -4.69 10.21 -24.07
CA THR A 210 -5.61 9.65 -23.11
C THR A 210 -6.25 10.76 -22.27
N ASN A 211 -7.57 10.90 -22.38
CA ASN A 211 -8.34 11.73 -21.46
C ASN A 211 -8.58 10.95 -20.13
N PRO A 212 -8.16 11.48 -18.96
CA PRO A 212 -8.29 10.78 -17.69
C PRO A 212 -9.73 10.43 -17.30
N LEU A 213 -10.66 11.36 -17.49
CA LEU A 213 -12.08 11.17 -17.15
C LEU A 213 -12.68 10.01 -17.95
N LEU A 214 -12.49 10.04 -19.27
CA LEU A 214 -12.97 8.98 -20.16
C LEU A 214 -12.33 7.64 -19.80
N PHE A 215 -11.02 7.64 -19.51
CA PHE A 215 -10.31 6.45 -19.07
C PHE A 215 -10.90 5.87 -17.79
N TYR A 216 -11.14 6.70 -16.75
CA TYR A 216 -11.73 6.26 -15.49
C TYR A 216 -13.08 5.56 -15.71
N PHE A 217 -13.96 6.14 -16.52
CA PHE A 217 -15.27 5.54 -16.81
C PHE A 217 -15.16 4.23 -17.59
N ILE A 218 -14.38 4.18 -18.66
CA ILE A 218 -14.20 2.95 -19.45
C ILE A 218 -13.62 1.84 -18.57
N TYR A 219 -12.58 2.18 -17.80
CA TYR A 219 -11.90 1.27 -16.91
C TYR A 219 -12.84 0.74 -15.80
N ALA A 220 -13.62 1.62 -15.17
CA ALA A 220 -14.63 1.26 -14.17
C ALA A 220 -15.74 0.37 -14.74
N VAL A 221 -16.19 0.63 -15.98
CA VAL A 221 -17.20 -0.18 -16.66
C VAL A 221 -16.68 -1.58 -16.94
N ILE A 222 -15.45 -1.70 -17.45
CA ILE A 222 -14.81 -3.01 -17.71
C ILE A 222 -14.71 -3.79 -16.40
N VAL A 223 -14.11 -3.19 -15.35
CA VAL A 223 -13.95 -3.82 -14.03
C VAL A 223 -15.31 -4.19 -13.43
N GLY A 224 -16.26 -3.25 -13.45
CA GLY A 224 -17.60 -3.44 -12.93
C GLY A 224 -18.35 -4.59 -13.59
N ILE A 225 -18.34 -4.70 -14.92
CA ILE A 225 -19.08 -5.73 -15.65
C ILE A 225 -18.65 -7.13 -15.21
N TYR A 226 -17.36 -7.47 -15.33
CA TYR A 226 -16.94 -8.83 -15.03
C TYR A 226 -17.02 -9.14 -13.52
N THR A 227 -16.79 -8.16 -12.66
CA THR A 227 -16.88 -8.30 -11.20
C THR A 227 -18.32 -8.52 -10.74
N MET A 228 -19.27 -7.72 -11.23
CA MET A 228 -20.69 -7.86 -10.90
C MET A 228 -21.28 -9.16 -11.45
N MET A 229 -20.85 -9.59 -12.65
CA MET A 229 -21.32 -10.82 -13.25
C MET A 229 -20.84 -12.04 -12.47
N GLY A 230 -19.54 -12.15 -12.24
CA GLY A 230 -18.92 -13.39 -11.78
C GLY A 230 -18.57 -13.45 -10.28
N GLY A 231 -18.59 -12.33 -9.57
CA GLY A 231 -18.22 -12.25 -8.16
C GLY A 231 -16.76 -12.65 -7.90
N PHE A 232 -16.48 -13.07 -6.66
CA PHE A 232 -15.13 -13.40 -6.22
C PHE A 232 -14.50 -14.56 -7.00
N ARG A 233 -15.31 -15.50 -7.51
CA ARG A 233 -14.80 -16.60 -8.33
C ARG A 233 -14.25 -16.13 -9.69
N ALA A 234 -14.88 -15.14 -10.31
CA ALA A 234 -14.36 -14.56 -11.55
C ALA A 234 -13.06 -13.83 -11.29
N ALA A 235 -13.02 -12.98 -10.27
CA ALA A 235 -11.84 -12.25 -9.84
C ALA A 235 -10.63 -13.19 -9.69
N VAL A 236 -10.81 -14.31 -8.99
CA VAL A 236 -9.73 -15.31 -8.81
C VAL A 236 -9.21 -15.93 -10.12
N ILE A 237 -10.08 -16.12 -11.12
CA ILE A 237 -9.67 -16.69 -12.41
C ILE A 237 -8.95 -15.63 -13.24
N THR A 238 -9.45 -14.39 -13.23
CA THR A 238 -8.82 -13.26 -13.92
C THR A 238 -7.46 -12.95 -13.30
N ASP A 239 -7.37 -12.94 -11.97
CA ASP A 239 -6.13 -12.76 -11.20
C ASP A 239 -5.04 -13.76 -11.57
N ALA A 240 -5.41 -15.02 -11.85
CA ALA A 240 -4.43 -16.02 -12.26
C ALA A 240 -3.77 -15.67 -13.61
N ILE A 241 -4.53 -15.14 -14.54
CA ILE A 241 -4.02 -14.72 -15.85
C ILE A 241 -3.26 -13.40 -15.71
N GLN A 242 -3.84 -12.44 -15.01
CA GLN A 242 -3.23 -11.14 -14.72
C GLN A 242 -1.90 -11.30 -13.99
N GLY A 243 -1.81 -12.22 -13.03
CA GLY A 243 -0.56 -12.55 -12.35
C GLY A 243 0.53 -13.07 -13.30
N ILE A 244 0.19 -13.93 -14.27
CA ILE A 244 1.15 -14.40 -15.29
C ILE A 244 1.62 -13.23 -16.17
N LEU A 245 0.70 -12.34 -16.55
CA LEU A 245 1.03 -11.14 -17.33
C LEU A 245 1.97 -10.22 -16.54
N ILE A 246 1.70 -10.04 -15.24
CA ILE A 246 2.54 -9.26 -14.32
C ILE A 246 3.96 -9.77 -14.28
N ILE A 247 4.13 -11.09 -14.11
CA ILE A 247 5.44 -11.74 -14.10
C ILE A 247 6.16 -11.51 -15.43
N THR A 248 5.44 -11.68 -16.55
CA THR A 248 6.01 -11.58 -17.89
C THR A 248 6.57 -10.19 -18.15
N PHE A 249 5.81 -9.12 -17.88
CA PHE A 249 6.30 -7.76 -18.13
C PHE A 249 7.34 -7.32 -17.11
N SER A 250 7.29 -7.82 -15.87
CA SER A 250 8.29 -7.50 -14.85
C SER A 250 9.69 -7.95 -15.27
N LEU A 251 9.77 -8.98 -16.11
CA LEU A 251 11.03 -9.56 -16.57
C LEU A 251 11.46 -9.06 -17.95
N ILE A 252 10.55 -8.58 -18.80
CA ILE A 252 10.86 -8.26 -20.20
C ILE A 252 11.84 -7.10 -20.37
N LEU A 253 11.83 -6.10 -19.47
CA LEU A 253 12.72 -4.94 -19.55
C LEU A 253 14.18 -5.28 -19.20
N ILE A 254 14.37 -6.28 -18.33
CA ILE A 254 15.67 -6.59 -17.75
C ILE A 254 16.70 -7.07 -18.77
N PRO A 255 16.44 -8.10 -19.61
CA PRO A 255 17.44 -8.57 -20.57
C PRO A 255 17.76 -7.50 -21.63
N ILE A 256 16.77 -6.69 -22.03
CA ILE A 256 16.95 -5.63 -23.03
C ILE A 256 17.79 -4.48 -22.45
N GLY A 257 17.47 -4.03 -21.23
CA GLY A 257 18.21 -2.98 -20.55
C GLY A 257 19.66 -3.40 -20.25
N LEU A 258 19.87 -4.61 -19.73
CA LEU A 258 21.20 -5.16 -19.49
C LEU A 258 22.01 -5.27 -20.79
N HIS A 259 21.40 -5.73 -21.88
CA HIS A 259 22.10 -5.79 -23.17
C HIS A 259 22.54 -4.39 -23.64
N LYS A 260 21.67 -3.38 -23.50
CA LYS A 260 21.94 -2.02 -23.95
C LYS A 260 23.02 -1.31 -23.13
N ILE A 261 23.10 -1.57 -21.82
CA ILE A 261 24.09 -0.94 -20.94
C ILE A 261 25.46 -1.67 -20.95
N GLY A 262 25.54 -2.88 -21.52
CA GLY A 262 26.77 -3.69 -21.52
C GLY A 262 26.87 -4.69 -20.37
N GLY A 263 25.75 -5.18 -19.87
CA GLY A 263 25.65 -6.16 -18.78
C GLY A 263 25.80 -5.53 -17.39
N PHE A 264 26.04 -6.36 -16.37
CA PHE A 264 26.28 -5.90 -15.00
C PHE A 264 27.54 -5.03 -14.88
N SER A 265 28.57 -5.32 -15.69
CA SER A 265 29.79 -4.51 -15.73
C SER A 265 29.53 -3.10 -16.23
N GLY A 266 28.76 -2.96 -17.31
CA GLY A 266 28.34 -1.66 -17.82
C GLY A 266 27.42 -0.91 -16.84
N LEU A 267 26.58 -1.63 -16.10
CA LEU A 267 25.73 -1.06 -15.04
C LEU A 267 26.57 -0.47 -13.89
N HIS A 268 27.52 -1.23 -13.35
CA HIS A 268 28.43 -0.75 -12.31
C HIS A 268 29.36 0.37 -12.79
N ALA A 269 29.70 0.41 -14.09
CA ALA A 269 30.50 1.50 -14.65
C ALA A 269 29.72 2.81 -14.80
N SER A 270 28.39 2.74 -14.90
CA SER A 270 27.51 3.88 -15.23
C SER A 270 26.72 4.42 -14.02
N VAL A 271 26.59 3.63 -12.95
CA VAL A 271 25.84 4.00 -11.75
C VAL A 271 26.81 4.18 -10.57
N PRO A 272 26.69 5.26 -9.77
CA PRO A 272 27.55 5.46 -8.61
C PRO A 272 27.47 4.31 -7.58
N ASP A 273 28.60 3.92 -6.98
CA ASP A 273 28.69 2.77 -6.06
C ASP A 273 27.74 2.87 -4.86
N TYR A 274 27.53 4.07 -4.31
CA TYR A 274 26.63 4.28 -3.18
C TYR A 274 25.16 3.93 -3.50
N MET A 275 24.76 3.93 -4.78
CA MET A 275 23.41 3.53 -5.20
C MET A 275 23.21 2.01 -5.11
N PHE A 276 24.27 1.22 -5.00
CA PHE A 276 24.21 -0.23 -4.80
C PHE A 276 24.25 -0.64 -3.32
N GLU A 277 24.57 0.29 -2.41
CA GLU A 277 24.61 0.02 -0.98
C GLU A 277 23.21 -0.27 -0.43
N LEU A 278 23.02 -1.45 0.19
CA LEU A 278 21.69 -1.84 0.68
C LEU A 278 21.12 -0.87 1.70
N PHE A 279 21.92 -0.29 2.58
CA PHE A 279 21.45 0.64 3.61
C PHE A 279 21.69 2.11 3.22
N GLY A 280 22.12 2.36 1.98
CA GLY A 280 22.57 3.65 1.48
C GLY A 280 23.75 4.23 2.28
N SER A 281 24.19 5.42 1.87
CA SER A 281 25.00 6.25 2.77
C SER A 281 24.08 6.74 3.90
N VAL A 282 24.51 6.55 5.16
CA VAL A 282 23.73 6.82 6.38
C VAL A 282 23.16 8.25 6.44
N THR A 283 23.69 9.16 5.62
CA THR A 283 23.28 10.56 5.52
C THR A 283 22.33 10.90 4.38
N MET A 284 22.22 10.07 3.34
CA MET A 284 21.22 10.26 2.27
C MET A 284 19.97 9.39 2.43
N SER A 285 20.03 8.31 3.22
CA SER A 285 18.84 7.52 3.52
C SER A 285 17.89 8.34 4.40
N GLU A 286 16.73 8.72 3.86
CA GLU A 286 15.65 9.36 4.63
C GLU A 286 15.18 8.51 5.83
N TYR A 287 15.51 7.19 5.84
CA TYR A 287 15.03 6.22 6.80
C TYR A 287 16.20 5.47 7.45
N ALA A 288 16.36 5.64 8.75
CA ALA A 288 17.26 4.80 9.54
C ALA A 288 16.65 3.41 9.80
N TRP A 289 17.49 2.42 10.13
CA TRP A 289 17.04 1.04 10.39
C TRP A 289 15.98 0.96 11.51
N TYR A 290 16.08 1.81 12.54
CA TYR A 290 15.12 1.86 13.64
C TYR A 290 13.78 2.46 13.21
N THR A 291 13.78 3.37 12.23
CA THR A 291 12.55 3.91 11.61
C THR A 291 11.84 2.82 10.83
N ILE A 292 12.58 2.02 10.04
CA ILE A 292 12.05 0.86 9.32
C ILE A 292 11.45 -0.15 10.31
N LEU A 293 12.16 -0.48 11.39
CA LEU A 293 11.65 -1.39 12.42
C LEU A 293 10.35 -0.89 13.04
N ALA A 294 10.27 0.40 13.42
CA ALA A 294 9.06 0.99 13.97
C ALA A 294 7.89 0.93 12.96
N MET A 295 8.15 1.22 11.68
CA MET A 295 7.16 1.07 10.61
C MET A 295 6.69 -0.38 10.44
N VAL A 296 7.60 -1.36 10.50
CA VAL A 296 7.22 -2.79 10.46
C VAL A 296 6.31 -3.13 11.64
N LEU A 297 6.64 -2.67 12.85
CA LEU A 297 5.79 -2.93 14.03
C LEU A 297 4.40 -2.30 13.91
N ALA A 298 4.31 -1.05 13.46
CA ALA A 298 3.03 -0.39 13.20
C ALA A 298 2.21 -1.13 12.14
N ASN A 299 2.84 -1.49 11.02
CA ASN A 299 2.16 -2.23 9.95
C ASN A 299 1.72 -3.63 10.40
N LEU A 300 2.48 -4.28 11.29
CA LEU A 300 2.10 -5.57 11.88
C LEU A 300 0.77 -5.50 12.65
N VAL A 301 0.48 -4.37 13.29
CA VAL A 301 -0.84 -4.14 13.90
C VAL A 301 -1.92 -4.10 12.83
N SER A 302 -1.67 -3.43 11.71
CA SER A 302 -2.61 -3.20 10.61
C SER A 302 -2.88 -4.42 9.73
N ILE A 303 -1.98 -5.41 9.62
CA ILE A 303 -2.11 -6.50 8.62
C ILE A 303 -3.40 -7.33 8.72
N VAL A 304 -4.02 -7.38 9.90
CA VAL A 304 -5.27 -8.12 10.15
C VAL A 304 -6.53 -7.29 9.87
N ALA A 305 -6.40 -5.97 9.72
CA ALA A 305 -7.54 -5.07 9.53
C ALA A 305 -7.92 -4.88 8.05
N VAL A 306 -7.20 -5.54 7.13
CA VAL A 306 -7.40 -5.44 5.68
C VAL A 306 -8.60 -6.28 5.24
N ALA A 307 -9.67 -5.62 4.76
CA ALA A 307 -10.96 -6.26 4.46
C ALA A 307 -10.89 -7.47 3.51
N PRO A 308 -10.16 -7.43 2.38
CA PRO A 308 -9.98 -8.60 1.51
C PRO A 308 -9.34 -9.82 2.19
N GLY A 309 -8.62 -9.64 3.31
CA GLY A 309 -7.90 -10.71 3.98
C GLY A 309 -8.81 -11.84 4.47
N MET A 310 -9.97 -11.51 5.05
CA MET A 310 -10.91 -12.53 5.53
C MET A 310 -11.57 -13.29 4.39
N GLN A 311 -11.93 -12.59 3.32
CA GLN A 311 -12.53 -13.18 2.12
C GLN A 311 -11.55 -14.12 1.42
N THR A 312 -10.31 -13.67 1.22
CA THR A 312 -9.22 -14.43 0.60
C THR A 312 -8.95 -15.71 1.37
N ALA A 313 -8.72 -15.61 2.68
CA ALA A 313 -8.52 -16.79 3.52
C ALA A 313 -9.77 -17.69 3.55
N GLY A 314 -10.97 -17.10 3.66
CA GLY A 314 -12.25 -17.80 3.76
C GLY A 314 -12.63 -18.60 2.52
N SER A 315 -12.13 -18.20 1.34
CA SER A 315 -12.38 -18.85 0.05
C SER A 315 -11.57 -20.14 -0.18
N ALA A 316 -10.51 -20.36 0.60
CA ALA A 316 -9.67 -21.55 0.50
C ALA A 316 -10.38 -22.81 1.01
N LYS A 317 -10.07 -23.98 0.42
CA LYS A 317 -10.66 -25.25 0.87
C LYS A 317 -10.33 -25.64 2.31
N ASN A 318 -9.13 -25.31 2.79
CA ASN A 318 -8.68 -25.59 4.17
C ASN A 318 -7.57 -24.61 4.59
N GLU A 319 -7.18 -24.65 5.87
CA GLU A 319 -6.21 -23.74 6.47
C GLU A 319 -4.84 -23.83 5.80
N MET A 320 -4.37 -25.03 5.47
CA MET A 320 -3.06 -25.20 4.83
C MET A 320 -3.05 -24.66 3.40
N THR A 321 -4.17 -24.73 2.68
CA THR A 321 -4.29 -24.15 1.34
C THR A 321 -4.30 -22.62 1.42
N ALA A 322 -5.00 -22.06 2.41
CA ALA A 322 -5.02 -20.63 2.67
C ALA A 322 -3.62 -20.11 3.04
N ARG A 323 -2.97 -20.74 4.02
CA ARG A 323 -1.59 -20.42 4.46
C ARG A 323 -0.60 -20.53 3.32
N PHE A 324 -0.64 -21.62 2.55
CA PHE A 324 0.26 -21.81 1.42
C PHE A 324 0.08 -20.69 0.40
N GLY A 325 -1.15 -20.41 -0.05
CA GLY A 325 -1.40 -19.39 -1.06
C GLY A 325 -0.97 -18.00 -0.61
N MET A 326 -1.30 -17.63 0.63
CA MET A 326 -0.88 -16.36 1.23
C MET A 326 0.64 -16.23 1.28
N ILE A 327 1.34 -17.18 1.91
CA ILE A 327 2.80 -17.11 2.04
C ILE A 327 3.50 -17.13 0.68
N SER A 328 3.15 -18.09 -0.18
CA SER A 328 3.82 -18.25 -1.48
C SER A 328 3.56 -17.08 -2.43
N GLY A 329 2.30 -16.63 -2.57
CA GLY A 329 1.98 -15.49 -3.44
C GLY A 329 2.64 -14.20 -2.96
N MET A 330 2.59 -13.96 -1.65
CA MET A 330 3.24 -12.81 -1.04
C MET A 330 4.77 -12.87 -1.26
N PHE A 331 5.48 -13.95 -0.88
CA PHE A 331 6.94 -14.02 -1.08
C PHE A 331 7.33 -13.88 -2.55
N PHE A 332 6.55 -14.47 -3.44
CA PHE A 332 6.80 -14.36 -4.87
C PHE A 332 6.70 -12.92 -5.36
N LYS A 333 5.77 -12.10 -4.83
CA LYS A 333 5.75 -10.65 -5.07
C LYS A 333 7.07 -9.98 -4.68
N ARG A 334 7.63 -10.29 -3.51
CA ARG A 334 8.93 -9.70 -3.09
C ARG A 334 10.09 -10.16 -3.96
N PHE A 335 10.05 -11.41 -4.44
CA PHE A 335 11.02 -11.90 -5.40
C PHE A 335 10.94 -11.10 -6.72
N ILE A 336 9.73 -10.84 -7.23
CA ILE A 336 9.53 -10.03 -8.44
C ILE A 336 10.02 -8.57 -8.24
N MET A 337 9.85 -7.98 -7.05
CA MET A 337 10.33 -6.62 -6.77
C MET A 337 11.86 -6.45 -6.93
N ILE A 338 12.66 -7.52 -6.82
CA ILE A 338 14.10 -7.46 -7.11
C ILE A 338 14.35 -7.05 -8.57
N PHE A 339 13.55 -7.57 -9.51
CA PHE A 339 13.67 -7.20 -10.92
C PHE A 339 13.24 -5.75 -11.16
N TRP A 340 12.23 -5.26 -10.45
CA TRP A 340 11.87 -3.84 -10.53
C TRP A 340 12.96 -2.94 -9.93
N ALA A 341 13.66 -3.39 -8.89
CA ALA A 341 14.83 -2.70 -8.37
C ALA A 341 15.95 -2.62 -9.41
N LEU A 342 16.23 -3.73 -10.10
CA LEU A 342 17.19 -3.77 -11.19
C LEU A 342 16.78 -2.84 -12.35
N ALA A 343 15.48 -2.79 -12.67
CA ALA A 343 14.95 -1.86 -13.66
C ALA A 343 15.21 -0.39 -13.26
N GLY A 344 15.08 -0.06 -11.96
CA GLY A 344 15.45 1.25 -11.43
C GLY A 344 16.92 1.59 -11.60
N LEU A 345 17.82 0.65 -11.26
CA LEU A 345 19.26 0.83 -11.49
C LEU A 345 19.60 0.98 -12.98
N LEU A 346 19.00 0.18 -13.84
CA LEU A 346 19.13 0.29 -15.30
C LEU A 346 18.66 1.66 -15.79
N ALA A 347 17.60 2.20 -15.21
CA ALA A 347 17.10 3.52 -15.56
C ALA A 347 18.10 4.63 -15.16
N ILE A 348 18.77 4.52 -14.01
CA ILE A 348 19.86 5.44 -13.63
C ILE A 348 20.98 5.35 -14.66
N GLY A 349 21.49 4.14 -14.92
CA GLY A 349 22.64 3.95 -15.80
C GLY A 349 22.40 4.33 -17.27
N LEU A 350 21.16 4.21 -17.76
CA LEU A 350 20.81 4.53 -19.14
C LEU A 350 20.30 5.97 -19.36
N TYR A 351 19.68 6.58 -18.34
CA TYR A 351 18.86 7.79 -18.51
C TYR A 351 19.04 8.87 -17.44
N ALA A 352 20.03 8.75 -16.54
CA ALA A 352 20.35 9.81 -15.58
C ALA A 352 20.54 11.17 -16.30
N GLY A 353 19.92 12.22 -15.76
CA GLY A 353 19.98 13.58 -16.31
C GLY A 353 19.06 13.87 -17.51
N VAL A 354 18.39 12.86 -18.08
CA VAL A 354 17.43 13.07 -19.19
C VAL A 354 16.03 13.42 -18.68
N LEU A 355 15.67 12.91 -17.50
CA LEU A 355 14.33 13.01 -16.95
C LEU A 355 14.37 13.51 -15.51
N ASN A 356 13.80 14.69 -15.28
CA ASN A 356 13.75 15.37 -13.98
C ASN A 356 12.57 14.91 -13.10
N ASP A 357 11.60 14.18 -13.68
CA ASP A 357 10.45 13.62 -12.97
C ASP A 357 10.62 12.10 -12.77
N PRO A 358 10.95 11.65 -11.55
CA PRO A 358 11.11 10.24 -11.23
C PRO A 358 9.84 9.40 -11.46
N ASP A 359 8.64 9.99 -11.44
CA ASP A 359 7.38 9.24 -11.62
C ASP A 359 7.23 8.71 -13.06
N LEU A 360 7.88 9.35 -14.03
CA LEU A 360 7.75 9.02 -15.46
C LEU A 360 8.82 8.02 -15.94
N ILE A 361 9.82 7.71 -15.11
CA ILE A 361 11.00 6.95 -15.53
C ILE A 361 10.64 5.55 -16.06
N TRP A 362 9.68 4.88 -15.43
CA TRP A 362 9.25 3.54 -15.83
C TRP A 362 8.58 3.55 -17.22
N GLY A 363 7.67 4.51 -17.44
CA GLY A 363 6.96 4.66 -18.71
C GLY A 363 7.92 5.03 -19.85
N TYR A 364 8.85 5.95 -19.57
CA TYR A 364 9.90 6.35 -20.50
C TYR A 364 10.79 5.16 -20.90
N MET A 365 11.31 4.43 -19.90
CA MET A 365 12.15 3.25 -20.13
C MET A 365 11.40 2.17 -20.92
N SER A 366 10.13 1.92 -20.59
CA SER A 366 9.29 0.96 -21.31
C SER A 366 9.16 1.34 -22.78
N LYS A 367 8.89 2.61 -23.09
CA LYS A 367 8.80 3.09 -24.48
C LYS A 367 10.14 3.05 -25.21
N ALA A 368 11.24 3.31 -24.51
CA ALA A 368 12.58 3.38 -25.10
C ALA A 368 13.21 2.00 -25.35
N LEU A 369 12.80 0.96 -24.61
CA LEU A 369 13.38 -0.38 -24.68
C LEU A 369 12.48 -1.40 -25.40
N LEU A 370 11.15 -1.24 -25.33
CA LEU A 370 10.23 -2.25 -25.85
C LEU A 370 9.89 -2.04 -27.32
N PHE A 371 9.73 -3.16 -28.03
CA PHE A 371 9.27 -3.20 -29.41
C PHE A 371 7.72 -3.18 -29.50
N PRO A 372 7.15 -2.85 -30.67
CA PRO A 372 5.71 -2.91 -30.88
C PRO A 372 5.12 -4.29 -30.56
N GLY A 373 4.04 -4.32 -29.78
CA GLY A 373 3.42 -5.50 -29.19
C GLY A 373 3.81 -5.70 -27.72
N ALA A 374 5.09 -5.51 -27.37
CA ALA A 374 5.55 -5.58 -25.99
C ALA A 374 5.09 -4.36 -25.16
N ILE A 375 4.92 -3.20 -25.79
CA ILE A 375 4.33 -2.00 -25.15
C ILE A 375 2.86 -2.27 -24.78
N GLY A 376 2.08 -2.87 -25.69
CA GLY A 376 0.70 -3.28 -25.43
C GLY A 376 0.60 -4.32 -24.31
N LEU A 377 1.53 -5.28 -24.27
CA LEU A 377 1.62 -6.26 -23.18
C LEU A 377 1.96 -5.60 -21.83
N MET A 378 2.88 -4.63 -21.82
CA MET A 378 3.22 -3.82 -20.65
C MET A 378 2.00 -3.06 -20.12
N LEU A 379 1.27 -2.39 -21.03
CA LEU A 379 0.04 -1.68 -20.70
C LEU A 379 -1.01 -2.61 -20.08
N VAL A 380 -1.26 -3.75 -20.73
CA VAL A 380 -2.18 -4.77 -20.21
C VAL A 380 -1.76 -5.22 -18.82
N GLY A 381 -0.48 -5.51 -18.59
CA GLY A 381 0.02 -6.00 -17.30
C GLY A 381 -0.15 -5.00 -16.17
N ILE A 382 0.14 -3.72 -16.42
CA ILE A 382 -0.03 -2.67 -15.43
C ILE A 382 -1.52 -2.49 -15.11
N LEU A 383 -2.36 -2.38 -16.15
CA LEU A 383 -3.81 -2.26 -15.95
C LEU A 383 -4.38 -3.48 -15.21
N ALA A 384 -3.95 -4.68 -15.59
CA ALA A 384 -4.31 -5.94 -14.97
C ALA A 384 -4.04 -5.95 -13.45
N ALA A 385 -2.88 -5.48 -13.01
CA ALA A 385 -2.52 -5.42 -11.59
C ALA A 385 -3.47 -4.55 -10.76
N ASN A 386 -3.90 -3.39 -11.28
CA ASN A 386 -4.88 -2.57 -10.58
C ASN A 386 -6.30 -3.12 -10.71
N MET A 387 -6.63 -3.79 -11.82
CA MET A 387 -7.93 -4.45 -12.00
C MET A 387 -8.15 -5.53 -10.93
N SER A 388 -7.15 -6.39 -10.67
CA SER A 388 -7.23 -7.44 -9.62
C SER A 388 -7.44 -6.88 -8.22
N THR A 389 -6.82 -5.74 -7.90
CA THR A 389 -7.00 -5.15 -6.56
C THR A 389 -8.38 -4.53 -6.43
N LEU A 390 -8.84 -3.81 -7.46
CA LEU A 390 -10.15 -3.15 -7.45
C LEU A 390 -11.31 -4.15 -7.43
N ASP A 391 -11.23 -5.25 -8.20
CA ASP A 391 -12.31 -6.24 -8.25
C ASP A 391 -12.45 -7.00 -6.91
N ALA A 392 -11.36 -7.55 -6.36
CA ALA A 392 -11.36 -8.32 -5.14
C ALA A 392 -11.81 -7.45 -3.95
N SER A 393 -11.34 -6.21 -3.92
CA SER A 393 -11.73 -5.24 -2.90
C SER A 393 -13.20 -4.86 -3.05
N ALA A 394 -13.70 -4.57 -4.26
CA ALA A 394 -15.09 -4.21 -4.47
C ALA A 394 -16.06 -5.34 -4.07
N VAL A 395 -15.73 -6.61 -4.33
CA VAL A 395 -16.53 -7.74 -3.86
C VAL A 395 -16.47 -7.87 -2.33
N SER A 396 -15.31 -7.64 -1.71
CA SER A 396 -15.16 -7.63 -0.24
C SER A 396 -15.98 -6.52 0.40
N TYR A 397 -15.94 -5.31 -0.14
CA TYR A 397 -16.71 -4.15 0.33
C TYR A 397 -18.22 -4.36 0.13
N SER A 398 -18.63 -4.98 -0.97
CA SER A 398 -20.00 -5.40 -1.19
C SER A 398 -20.49 -6.38 -0.12
N ALA A 399 -19.68 -7.39 0.22
CA ALA A 399 -19.98 -8.32 1.31
C ALA A 399 -20.11 -7.59 2.65
N LEU A 400 -19.18 -6.67 2.93
CA LEU A 400 -19.13 -5.86 4.16
C LEU A 400 -20.36 -4.97 4.30
N PHE A 401 -20.75 -4.29 3.23
CA PHE A 401 -21.98 -3.51 3.19
C PHE A 401 -23.21 -4.37 3.44
N ILE A 402 -23.34 -5.50 2.75
CA ILE A 402 -24.52 -6.36 2.91
C ILE A 402 -24.60 -6.93 4.32
N LYS A 403 -23.56 -7.63 4.77
CA LYS A 403 -23.59 -8.40 6.01
C LYS A 403 -23.67 -7.54 7.26
N ASN A 404 -23.07 -6.35 7.23
CA ASN A 404 -22.89 -5.55 8.45
C ASN A 404 -23.66 -4.24 8.45
N ILE A 405 -24.25 -3.83 7.32
CA ILE A 405 -25.10 -2.64 7.21
C ILE A 405 -26.47 -3.02 6.64
N TYR A 406 -26.57 -3.58 5.45
CA TYR A 406 -27.88 -3.74 4.81
C TYR A 406 -28.76 -4.83 5.45
N GLU A 407 -28.25 -6.05 5.59
CA GLU A 407 -28.96 -7.22 6.13
C GLU A 407 -29.43 -6.99 7.59
N PRO A 408 -28.61 -6.42 8.50
CA PRO A 408 -29.09 -6.08 9.85
C PRO A 408 -30.28 -5.11 9.89
N PHE A 409 -30.38 -4.19 8.94
CA PHE A 409 -31.49 -3.21 8.85
C PHE A 409 -32.68 -3.75 8.06
N ARG A 410 -32.45 -4.63 7.07
CA ARG A 410 -33.48 -5.27 6.23
C ARG A 410 -33.27 -6.79 6.22
N PRO A 411 -33.63 -7.49 7.31
CA PRO A 411 -33.44 -8.94 7.42
C PRO A 411 -34.43 -9.74 6.57
N ASN A 412 -34.17 -11.05 6.43
CA ASN A 412 -35.05 -12.05 5.82
C ASN A 412 -35.43 -11.77 4.35
N LYS A 413 -34.52 -11.16 3.58
CA LYS A 413 -34.68 -11.06 2.11
C LYS A 413 -34.13 -12.32 1.43
N SER A 414 -34.53 -12.53 0.17
CA SER A 414 -34.06 -13.68 -0.61
C SER A 414 -32.59 -13.52 -1.01
N GLU A 415 -31.90 -14.63 -1.26
CA GLU A 415 -30.52 -14.64 -1.78
C GLU A 415 -30.39 -13.80 -3.06
N LYS A 416 -31.36 -13.89 -3.97
CA LYS A 416 -31.40 -13.07 -5.20
C LYS A 416 -31.43 -11.57 -4.90
N HIS A 417 -32.15 -11.16 -3.86
CA HIS A 417 -32.21 -9.77 -3.44
C HIS A 417 -30.85 -9.30 -2.90
N TYR A 418 -30.23 -10.07 -2.00
CA TYR A 418 -28.91 -9.73 -1.47
C TYR A 418 -27.84 -9.69 -2.57
N LEU A 419 -27.87 -10.61 -3.55
CA LEU A 419 -26.98 -10.57 -4.71
C LEU A 419 -27.17 -9.31 -5.56
N LEU A 420 -28.42 -8.88 -5.79
CA LEU A 420 -28.71 -7.65 -6.53
C LEU A 420 -28.16 -6.42 -5.79
N VAL A 421 -28.44 -6.30 -4.49
CA VAL A 421 -27.93 -5.21 -3.65
C VAL A 421 -26.40 -5.21 -3.63
N GLY A 422 -25.77 -6.39 -3.62
CA GLY A 422 -24.32 -6.52 -3.65
C GLY A 422 -23.70 -6.02 -4.95
N ARG A 423 -24.32 -6.32 -6.09
CA ARG A 423 -23.90 -5.79 -7.39
C ARG A 423 -24.04 -4.27 -7.47
N ILE A 424 -25.11 -3.71 -6.91
CA ILE A 424 -25.30 -2.25 -6.81
C ILE A 424 -24.20 -1.64 -5.93
N ALA A 425 -23.89 -2.26 -4.78
CA ALA A 425 -22.83 -1.79 -3.89
C ALA A 425 -21.45 -1.74 -4.59
N ILE A 426 -21.11 -2.74 -5.41
CA ILE A 426 -19.89 -2.72 -6.24
C ILE A 426 -19.87 -1.47 -7.13
N GLY A 427 -20.98 -1.19 -7.82
CA GLY A 427 -21.08 -0.05 -8.73
C GLY A 427 -20.93 1.29 -7.99
N VAL A 428 -21.58 1.42 -6.82
CA VAL A 428 -21.46 2.61 -5.98
C VAL A 428 -20.03 2.81 -5.49
N THR A 429 -19.34 1.75 -5.04
CA THR A 429 -17.94 1.85 -4.61
C THR A 429 -17.01 2.26 -5.77
N LEU A 430 -17.19 1.67 -6.96
CA LEU A 430 -16.40 2.02 -8.14
C LEU A 430 -16.61 3.47 -8.59
N LEU A 431 -17.87 3.94 -8.63
CA LEU A 431 -18.21 5.33 -8.96
C LEU A 431 -17.73 6.32 -7.89
N GLY A 432 -17.80 5.94 -6.61
CA GLY A 432 -17.24 6.72 -5.52
C GLY A 432 -15.73 6.93 -5.69
N GLY A 433 -15.00 5.88 -6.10
CA GLY A 433 -13.58 5.99 -6.45
C GLY A 433 -13.33 6.99 -7.57
N ILE A 434 -14.14 7.01 -8.64
CA ILE A 434 -14.02 8.01 -9.71
C ILE A 434 -14.22 9.42 -9.15
N ALA A 435 -15.25 9.65 -8.33
CA ALA A 435 -15.48 10.96 -7.71
C ALA A 435 -14.24 11.44 -6.94
N VAL A 436 -13.63 10.59 -6.13
CA VAL A 436 -12.38 10.93 -5.43
C VAL A 436 -11.23 11.26 -6.40
N ALA A 437 -11.06 10.46 -7.45
CA ALA A 437 -10.02 10.66 -8.46
C ALA A 437 -10.15 12.00 -9.22
N LEU A 438 -11.32 12.64 -9.21
CA LEU A 438 -11.57 13.95 -9.83
C LEU A 438 -11.28 15.12 -8.90
N TYR A 439 -11.38 14.93 -7.59
CA TYR A 439 -11.19 16.01 -6.60
C TYR A 439 -9.80 16.05 -5.98
N ILE A 440 -9.06 14.94 -6.01
CA ILE A 440 -7.74 14.89 -5.40
C ILE A 440 -6.64 15.01 -6.46
N ASN A 441 -5.94 16.14 -6.44
CA ASN A 441 -4.86 16.43 -7.37
C ASN A 441 -3.50 15.88 -6.90
N ASN A 442 -3.35 15.64 -5.58
CA ASN A 442 -2.08 15.19 -5.00
C ASN A 442 -2.16 13.76 -4.44
N LEU A 443 -1.49 12.84 -5.15
CA LEU A 443 -1.39 11.43 -4.77
C LEU A 443 -0.64 11.24 -3.44
N LEU A 444 0.33 12.11 -3.10
CA LEU A 444 1.12 12.00 -1.88
C LEU A 444 0.32 12.32 -0.61
N GLU A 445 -0.69 13.19 -0.69
CA GLU A 445 -1.57 13.49 0.46
C GLU A 445 -2.45 12.29 0.81
N LEU A 446 -2.92 11.56 -0.20
CA LEU A 446 -3.72 10.34 -0.05
C LEU A 446 -2.92 9.19 0.58
N PHE A 447 -1.64 9.04 0.24
CA PHE A 447 -0.79 7.98 0.80
C PHE A 447 -0.59 8.09 2.31
N LYS A 448 -0.64 9.31 2.87
CA LYS A 448 -0.51 9.55 4.32
C LYS A 448 -1.61 8.84 5.13
N TYR A 449 -2.79 8.67 4.55
CA TYR A 449 -3.92 8.01 5.22
C TYR A 449 -3.88 6.48 5.12
N ILE A 450 -3.31 5.91 4.05
CA ILE A 450 -3.31 4.47 3.81
C ILE A 450 -2.56 3.69 4.91
N ILE A 451 -1.50 4.27 5.47
CA ILE A 451 -0.61 3.56 6.41
C ILE A 451 -1.16 3.57 7.85
N SER A 452 -1.64 4.73 8.35
CA SER A 452 -2.00 4.88 9.76
C SER A 452 -3.44 4.48 10.09
N ILE A 453 -4.36 4.53 9.13
CA ILE A 453 -5.80 4.34 9.37
C ILE A 453 -6.21 2.88 9.64
N PRO A 454 -5.67 1.85 8.94
CA PRO A 454 -5.98 0.46 9.28
C PRO A 454 -5.55 0.04 10.70
N ALA A 455 -4.58 0.74 11.29
CA ALA A 455 -4.09 0.47 12.65
C ALA A 455 -5.19 0.67 13.72
N ILE A 456 -6.21 1.50 13.44
CA ILE A 456 -7.32 1.81 14.35
C ILE A 456 -8.04 0.53 14.80
N PHE A 457 -8.23 -0.45 13.92
CA PHE A 457 -8.91 -1.70 14.29
C PHE A 457 -7.96 -2.87 14.53
N GLY A 458 -6.72 -2.80 14.02
CA GLY A 458 -5.76 -3.90 14.01
C GLY A 458 -5.53 -4.54 15.38
N ALA A 459 -5.25 -3.74 16.41
CA ALA A 459 -4.98 -4.24 17.76
C ALA A 459 -6.18 -4.98 18.37
N SER A 460 -7.41 -4.49 18.13
CA SER A 460 -8.63 -5.12 18.63
C SER A 460 -8.92 -6.47 17.95
N ILE A 461 -8.52 -6.62 16.69
CA ILE A 461 -8.63 -7.87 15.95
C ILE A 461 -7.60 -8.87 16.47
N TRP A 462 -6.33 -8.46 16.59
CA TRP A 462 -5.26 -9.28 17.17
C TRP A 462 -5.62 -9.79 18.58
N LEU A 463 -5.94 -8.88 19.51
CA LEU A 463 -6.28 -9.27 20.87
C LEU A 463 -7.58 -10.08 20.94
N GLY A 464 -8.56 -9.83 20.08
CA GLY A 464 -9.82 -10.59 20.16
C GLY A 464 -9.67 -12.05 19.72
N PHE A 465 -8.71 -12.38 18.85
CA PHE A 465 -8.33 -13.77 18.56
C PHE A 465 -7.51 -14.43 19.68
N LEU A 466 -6.75 -13.65 20.46
CA LEU A 466 -5.75 -14.20 21.39
C LEU A 466 -6.14 -14.09 22.86
N TRP A 467 -7.08 -13.20 23.23
CA TRP A 467 -7.35 -12.83 24.61
C TRP A 467 -8.85 -12.74 24.91
N ARG A 468 -9.31 -13.58 25.86
CA ARG A 468 -10.73 -13.71 26.25
C ARG A 468 -11.27 -12.44 26.93
N ARG A 469 -10.43 -11.73 27.69
CA ARG A 469 -10.85 -10.60 28.53
C ARG A 469 -11.14 -9.32 27.73
N LEU A 470 -10.74 -9.25 26.46
CA LEU A 470 -11.01 -8.10 25.61
C LEU A 470 -12.52 -7.79 25.56
N THR A 471 -12.89 -6.57 25.94
CA THR A 471 -14.30 -6.16 26.09
C THR A 471 -14.78 -5.28 24.93
N LYS A 472 -16.09 -5.31 24.68
CA LYS A 472 -16.75 -4.45 23.69
C LYS A 472 -16.49 -2.96 23.95
N SER A 473 -16.62 -2.53 25.20
CA SER A 473 -16.44 -1.12 25.58
C SER A 473 -15.00 -0.65 25.39
N ALA A 474 -14.01 -1.49 25.73
CA ALA A 474 -12.60 -1.16 25.50
C ALA A 474 -12.31 -0.96 24.01
N VAL A 475 -12.88 -1.81 23.13
CA VAL A 475 -12.72 -1.67 21.68
C VAL A 475 -13.35 -0.37 21.18
N PHE A 476 -14.56 0.00 21.61
CA PHE A 476 -15.17 1.27 21.21
C PHE A 476 -14.33 2.48 21.65
N THR A 477 -13.88 2.50 22.90
CA THR A 477 -13.05 3.59 23.42
C THR A 477 -11.72 3.68 22.66
N GLN A 478 -11.06 2.54 22.41
CA GLN A 478 -9.81 2.53 21.66
C GLN A 478 -10.00 3.02 20.22
N VAL A 479 -11.01 2.55 19.51
CA VAL A 479 -11.31 2.99 18.14
C VAL A 479 -11.58 4.50 18.11
N ALA A 480 -12.37 5.03 19.06
CA ALA A 480 -12.66 6.45 19.14
C ALA A 480 -11.40 7.29 19.41
N LEU A 481 -10.55 6.89 20.37
CA LEU A 481 -9.31 7.59 20.68
C LEU A 481 -8.31 7.54 19.52
N CYS A 482 -8.16 6.39 18.87
CA CYS A 482 -7.30 6.26 17.69
C CYS A 482 -7.84 7.06 16.50
N LEU A 483 -9.15 7.10 16.28
CA LEU A 483 -9.75 7.96 15.25
C LEU A 483 -9.47 9.45 15.54
N LEU A 484 -9.57 9.85 16.80
CA LEU A 484 -9.26 11.21 17.23
C LEU A 484 -7.79 11.56 16.96
N ILE A 485 -6.86 10.72 17.40
CA ILE A 485 -5.42 10.99 17.32
C ILE A 485 -4.87 10.82 15.90
N TYR A 486 -5.29 9.80 15.15
CA TYR A 486 -4.69 9.50 13.85
C TYR A 486 -5.36 10.23 12.68
N ALA A 487 -6.64 10.60 12.81
CA ALA A 487 -7.41 11.19 11.72
C ALA A 487 -8.00 12.56 12.05
N ILE A 488 -8.66 12.75 13.19
CA ILE A 488 -9.40 14.00 13.43
C ILE A 488 -8.45 15.15 13.81
N ILE A 489 -7.62 14.98 14.85
CA ILE A 489 -6.72 16.04 15.34
C ILE A 489 -5.70 16.45 14.28
N PRO A 490 -4.99 15.52 13.59
CA PRO A 490 -4.02 15.90 12.55
C PRO A 490 -4.61 16.79 11.47
N ASN A 491 -5.83 16.48 11.02
CA ASN A 491 -6.51 17.22 9.95
C ASN A 491 -7.14 18.52 10.46
N LEU A 492 -7.73 18.49 11.66
CA LEU A 492 -8.35 19.68 12.24
C LEU A 492 -7.30 20.74 12.58
N PHE A 493 -6.17 20.35 13.16
CA PHE A 493 -5.11 21.30 13.54
C PHE A 493 -4.34 21.83 12.33
N GLN A 494 -4.27 21.05 11.25
CA GLN A 494 -3.79 21.55 9.96
C GLN A 494 -4.75 22.57 9.34
N ALA A 495 -6.07 22.44 9.55
CA ALA A 495 -7.05 23.35 8.96
C ALA A 495 -7.24 24.66 9.75
N LEU A 496 -7.08 24.63 11.08
CA LEU A 496 -7.39 25.78 11.94
C LEU A 496 -6.21 26.75 12.10
N ASP A 497 -6.45 28.03 11.84
CA ASP A 497 -5.40 29.07 11.89
C ASP A 497 -4.75 29.21 13.26
N TRP A 498 -5.54 29.12 14.34
CA TRP A 498 -5.01 29.21 15.72
C TRP A 498 -4.00 28.11 16.03
N ALA A 499 -4.14 26.92 15.42
CA ALA A 499 -3.23 25.80 15.65
C ALA A 499 -1.97 25.97 14.81
N LYS A 500 -2.12 26.39 13.55
CA LYS A 500 -0.98 26.65 12.64
C LYS A 500 -0.07 27.79 13.09
N THR A 501 -0.55 28.75 13.89
CA THR A 501 0.25 29.90 14.33
C THR A 501 0.66 29.82 15.80
N ASN A 502 0.27 28.77 16.51
CA ASN A 502 0.58 28.62 17.93
C ASN A 502 2.08 28.37 18.15
N PRO A 503 2.82 29.25 18.85
CA PRO A 503 4.27 29.10 19.05
C PRO A 503 4.68 27.75 19.65
N SER A 504 3.86 27.17 20.53
CA SER A 504 4.13 25.86 21.14
C SER A 504 4.07 24.69 20.16
N PHE A 505 3.34 24.85 19.04
CA PHE A 505 3.24 23.83 17.99
C PHE A 505 4.27 24.04 16.87
N LEU A 506 4.93 25.19 16.83
CA LEU A 506 5.94 25.56 15.83
C LEU A 506 7.36 25.21 16.27
N LEU A 507 7.50 24.29 17.23
CA LEU A 507 8.79 23.81 17.70
C LEU A 507 9.53 23.08 16.57
N GLU A 508 10.79 23.42 16.38
CA GLU A 508 11.70 22.78 15.43
C GLU A 508 12.84 22.05 16.16
N THR A 509 13.40 21.04 15.51
CA THR A 509 14.58 20.34 16.00
C THR A 509 15.83 21.21 15.89
N LYS A 510 16.83 20.96 16.72
CA LYS A 510 18.12 21.66 16.65
C LYS A 510 18.91 21.21 15.40
N PRO A 511 19.55 22.14 14.67
CA PRO A 511 20.42 21.79 13.54
C PRO A 511 21.61 20.96 14.04
N LYS A 512 22.06 20.00 13.22
CA LYS A 512 23.23 19.15 13.53
C LYS A 512 24.16 19.06 12.32
N THR A 513 25.42 19.43 12.49
CA THR A 513 26.45 19.22 11.48
C THR A 513 27.09 17.85 11.68
N VAL A 514 27.11 17.03 10.63
CA VAL A 514 27.74 15.69 10.63
C VAL A 514 28.81 15.62 9.54
N THR A 515 29.96 15.03 9.85
CA THR A 515 31.03 14.81 8.86
C THR A 515 30.81 13.45 8.18
N ILE A 516 30.75 13.44 6.86
CA ILE A 516 30.46 12.26 6.03
C ILE A 516 31.70 11.86 5.24
N THR A 517 32.02 10.57 5.23
CA THR A 517 33.03 10.02 4.34
C THR A 517 32.38 9.58 3.03
N VAL A 518 32.70 10.23 1.93
CA VAL A 518 32.20 9.90 0.59
C VAL A 518 33.34 9.47 -0.31
N SER A 519 33.08 8.58 -1.26
CA SER A 519 34.06 8.19 -2.27
C SER A 519 34.10 9.26 -3.37
N ALA A 520 35.29 9.72 -3.73
CA ALA A 520 35.48 10.82 -4.66
C ALA A 520 34.91 10.48 -6.04
N LEU A 521 34.04 11.35 -6.55
CA LEU A 521 33.50 11.24 -7.89
C LEU A 521 34.48 11.79 -8.93
N LYS A 522 34.20 11.53 -10.21
CA LYS A 522 34.97 12.09 -11.33
C LYS A 522 35.05 13.61 -11.28
N ASP A 523 33.97 14.24 -10.84
CA ASP A 523 33.89 15.69 -10.67
C ASP A 523 34.73 16.17 -9.47
N ASP A 524 34.83 15.40 -8.38
CA ASP A 524 35.72 15.73 -7.26
C ASP A 524 37.21 15.69 -7.66
N VAL A 525 37.58 14.82 -8.60
CA VAL A 525 38.96 14.79 -9.15
C VAL A 525 39.19 15.93 -10.13
N ASN A 526 38.23 16.19 -11.02
CA ASN A 526 38.31 17.30 -11.98
C ASN A 526 38.43 18.66 -11.28
N GLU A 527 37.80 18.80 -10.11
CA GLU A 527 37.83 20.01 -9.29
C GLU A 527 38.97 20.02 -8.24
N GLY A 528 39.88 19.04 -8.28
CA GLY A 528 41.05 18.96 -7.40
C GLY A 528 40.76 18.66 -5.93
N ARG A 529 39.52 18.26 -5.60
CA ARG A 529 39.13 17.81 -4.26
C ARG A 529 39.67 16.43 -3.92
N ALA A 530 39.99 15.61 -4.92
CA ALA A 530 40.61 14.28 -4.77
C ALA A 530 41.66 14.03 -5.88
N GLU A 531 42.64 13.18 -5.59
CA GLU A 531 43.69 12.76 -6.53
C GLU A 531 43.21 11.66 -7.48
N SER A 532 42.24 10.84 -7.04
CA SER A 532 41.70 9.74 -7.86
C SER A 532 40.23 9.46 -7.53
N VAL A 533 39.50 8.99 -8.54
CA VAL A 533 38.10 8.57 -8.38
C VAL A 533 38.11 7.37 -7.43
N GLY A 534 37.32 7.44 -6.37
CA GLY A 534 37.31 6.42 -5.32
C GLY A 534 37.95 6.85 -3.99
N GLN A 535 38.70 7.96 -3.95
CA GLN A 535 39.36 8.44 -2.72
C GLN A 535 38.34 8.86 -1.64
N SER A 536 38.55 8.43 -0.40
CA SER A 536 37.69 8.83 0.73
C SER A 536 37.85 10.31 1.07
N LEU A 537 36.77 11.08 0.92
CA LEU A 537 36.67 12.51 1.24
C LEU A 537 35.77 12.71 2.45
N GLN A 538 36.18 13.58 3.38
CA GLN A 538 35.30 14.03 4.45
C GLN A 538 34.61 15.35 4.07
N LYS A 539 33.29 15.32 3.93
CA LYS A 539 32.45 16.51 3.70
C LYS A 539 31.62 16.79 4.94
N GLU A 540 31.47 18.05 5.33
CA GLU A 540 30.51 18.44 6.37
C GLU A 540 29.12 18.56 5.75
N HIS A 541 28.11 17.98 6.41
CA HIS A 541 26.72 18.06 5.99
C HIS A 541 25.86 18.53 7.18
N THR A 542 25.15 19.64 7.00
CA THR A 542 24.24 20.18 8.01
C THR A 542 22.85 19.55 7.82
N ILE A 543 22.34 18.93 8.88
CA ILE A 543 20.96 18.45 8.95
C ILE A 543 20.08 19.64 9.34
N GLU A 544 19.20 20.03 8.42
CA GLU A 544 18.27 21.12 8.61
C GLU A 544 17.27 20.85 9.76
N PRO A 545 16.88 21.89 10.52
CA PRO A 545 15.76 21.83 11.45
C PRO A 545 14.49 21.30 10.79
N VAL A 546 13.76 20.45 11.49
CA VAL A 546 12.45 19.96 11.05
C VAL A 546 11.39 20.25 12.10
N GLY A 547 10.15 20.44 11.67
CA GLY A 547 9.02 20.62 12.56
C GLY A 547 8.82 19.39 13.46
N VAL A 548 8.62 19.63 14.76
CA VAL A 548 8.33 18.57 15.74
C VAL A 548 6.86 18.15 15.65
N PHE A 549 5.94 19.12 15.78
CA PHE A 549 4.50 18.86 15.80
C PHE A 549 3.81 19.08 14.45
N PHE A 550 4.41 19.83 13.54
CA PHE A 550 3.95 19.92 12.14
C PHE A 550 4.98 19.28 11.22
N GLU A 551 4.51 18.80 10.06
CA GLU A 551 5.37 18.22 9.03
C GLU A 551 6.45 19.20 8.57
N ASN A 552 6.09 20.48 8.40
CA ASN A 552 7.01 21.57 8.17
C ASN A 552 6.64 22.78 9.02
N VAL A 553 7.64 23.55 9.42
CA VAL A 553 7.47 24.88 10.02
C VAL A 553 8.19 25.85 9.09
N ALA A 554 7.47 26.84 8.59
CA ALA A 554 8.00 27.82 7.64
C ALA A 554 7.58 29.23 8.06
N ARG A 555 8.24 30.24 7.52
CA ARG A 555 7.78 31.63 7.70
C ARG A 555 6.57 31.89 6.82
N THR A 556 5.69 32.78 7.28
CA THR A 556 4.49 33.19 6.55
C THR A 556 4.89 34.00 5.30
N ASP A 557 5.94 34.81 5.44
CA ASP A 557 6.66 35.46 4.34
C ASP A 557 8.09 34.92 4.28
N PRO A 558 8.48 34.17 3.23
CA PRO A 558 9.83 33.68 3.05
C PRO A 558 10.89 34.78 2.85
N ALA A 559 10.51 35.98 2.42
CA ALA A 559 11.43 37.09 2.14
C ALA A 559 11.77 37.92 3.39
N ASP A 560 10.98 37.80 4.46
CA ASP A 560 11.18 38.51 5.72
C ASP A 560 11.67 37.55 6.82
N PRO A 561 12.95 37.65 7.25
CA PRO A 561 13.51 36.86 8.35
C PRO A 561 12.87 37.13 9.71
N ASP A 562 12.01 38.12 9.86
CA ASP A 562 11.27 38.41 11.09
C ASP A 562 9.78 38.01 10.99
N SER A 563 9.35 37.55 9.81
CA SER A 563 7.97 37.10 9.58
C SER A 563 7.58 35.94 10.50
N PRO A 564 6.35 35.95 11.04
CA PRO A 564 5.87 34.90 11.93
C PRO A 564 5.95 33.53 11.25
N LYS A 565 6.23 32.49 12.04
CA LYS A 565 6.23 31.12 11.57
C LYS A 565 4.81 30.55 11.52
N VAL A 566 4.60 29.60 10.63
CA VAL A 566 3.35 28.87 10.42
C VAL A 566 3.64 27.39 10.22
N GLY A 567 2.77 26.55 10.80
CA GLY A 567 2.82 25.11 10.67
C GLY A 567 2.14 24.68 9.38
N LEU A 568 2.82 23.85 8.59
CA LEU A 568 2.37 23.37 7.31
C LEU A 568 2.32 21.84 7.29
N GLY A 569 1.33 21.29 6.58
CA GLY A 569 1.13 19.85 6.46
C GLY A 569 0.52 19.21 7.71
N ARG A 570 0.67 17.87 7.80
CA ARG A 570 -0.01 17.07 8.83
C ARG A 570 0.49 17.43 10.23
N PHE A 571 -0.42 17.64 11.17
CA PHE A 571 -0.06 17.75 12.59
C PHE A 571 0.22 16.36 13.21
N HIS A 572 1.36 16.21 13.88
CA HIS A 572 1.83 15.00 14.55
C HIS A 572 1.21 14.87 15.95
N ALA A 573 -0.08 14.55 15.99
CA ALA A 573 -0.83 14.37 17.23
C ALA A 573 -0.21 13.31 18.16
N GLU A 574 0.47 12.30 17.61
CA GLU A 574 1.15 11.26 18.39
C GLU A 574 2.30 11.84 19.22
N ILE A 575 3.14 12.68 18.59
CA ILE A 575 4.28 13.36 19.25
C ILE A 575 3.74 14.36 20.27
N TRP A 576 2.64 15.04 19.94
CA TRP A 576 1.96 15.95 20.87
C TRP A 576 1.45 15.23 22.12
N VAL A 577 0.76 14.09 21.98
CA VAL A 577 0.32 13.28 23.14
C VAL A 577 1.51 12.78 23.96
N LEU A 578 2.61 12.36 23.32
CA LEU A 578 3.82 11.95 24.04
C LEU A 578 4.49 13.11 24.78
N SER A 579 4.42 14.33 24.24
CA SER A 579 4.98 15.52 24.90
C SER A 579 4.29 15.84 26.23
N TRP A 580 3.02 15.45 26.42
CA TRP A 580 2.31 15.58 27.69
C TRP A 580 2.93 14.76 28.83
N LEU A 581 3.75 13.75 28.50
CA LEU A 581 4.53 12.97 29.46
C LEU A 581 5.87 13.63 29.83
N GLY A 582 6.12 14.85 29.36
CA GLY A 582 7.34 15.62 29.63
C GLY A 582 8.54 15.28 28.74
N VAL A 583 8.32 14.61 27.59
CA VAL A 583 9.39 14.27 26.64
C VAL A 583 9.74 15.50 25.77
N ASP A 584 11.00 15.94 25.81
CA ASP A 584 11.53 16.97 24.91
C ASP A 584 12.05 16.36 23.60
N PHE A 585 11.44 16.74 22.50
CA PHE A 585 11.76 16.29 21.14
C PHE A 585 12.67 17.25 20.36
N SER A 586 13.03 18.40 20.92
CA SER A 586 13.84 19.43 20.22
C SER A 586 15.24 18.93 19.83
N GLY A 587 15.82 17.97 20.56
CA GLY A 587 17.13 17.38 20.25
C GLY A 587 17.11 16.22 19.25
N TRP A 588 15.94 15.83 18.76
CA TRP A 588 15.76 14.63 17.95
C TRP A 588 16.00 14.91 16.46
N THR A 589 16.28 13.86 15.70
CA THR A 589 16.36 13.91 14.23
C THR A 589 15.01 13.59 13.60
N LYS A 590 14.79 13.97 12.34
CA LYS A 590 13.59 13.60 11.57
C LYS A 590 13.31 12.10 11.63
N ALA A 591 14.32 11.25 11.43
CA ALA A 591 14.18 9.80 11.49
C ALA A 591 13.71 9.29 12.85
N GLN A 592 14.17 9.89 13.95
CA GLN A 592 13.74 9.55 15.32
C GLN A 592 12.29 9.98 15.58
N LEU A 593 11.89 11.18 15.14
CA LEU A 593 10.51 11.66 15.25
C LEU A 593 9.53 10.76 14.48
N VAL A 594 9.92 10.34 13.27
CA VAL A 594 9.13 9.39 12.48
C VAL A 594 9.05 8.03 13.18
N ALA A 595 10.18 7.53 13.71
CA ALA A 595 10.22 6.24 14.39
C ALA A 595 9.32 6.20 15.64
N ILE A 596 9.36 7.23 16.49
CA ILE A 596 8.54 7.26 17.71
C ILE A 596 7.05 7.38 17.40
N ARG A 597 6.68 8.08 16.32
CA ARG A 597 5.30 8.14 15.83
C ARG A 597 4.79 6.75 15.45
N PHE A 598 5.53 6.01 14.64
CA PHE A 598 5.12 4.64 14.28
C PHE A 598 5.14 3.69 15.49
N LEU A 599 6.07 3.86 16.42
CA LEU A 599 6.09 3.08 17.65
C LEU A 599 4.85 3.38 18.52
N PHE A 600 4.42 4.64 18.58
CA PHE A 600 3.15 5.03 19.20
C PHE A 600 1.98 4.34 18.51
N ASP A 601 1.91 4.37 17.19
CA ASP A 601 0.86 3.69 16.41
C ASP A 601 0.82 2.18 16.66
N ALA A 602 1.99 1.56 16.89
CA ALA A 602 2.09 0.14 17.17
C ALA A 602 1.63 -0.24 18.60
N LEU A 603 1.87 0.62 19.59
CA LEU A 603 1.69 0.28 21.02
C LEU A 603 0.45 0.91 21.65
N PHE A 604 0.14 2.15 21.32
CA PHE A 604 -0.94 2.92 21.93
C PHE A 604 -2.30 2.21 21.85
N PRO A 605 -2.72 1.62 20.72
CA PRO A 605 -3.99 0.89 20.67
C PRO A 605 -4.03 -0.28 21.68
N PHE A 606 -2.96 -1.05 21.83
CA PHE A 606 -2.91 -2.15 22.79
C PHE A 606 -2.98 -1.65 24.24
N LEU A 607 -2.26 -0.57 24.56
CA LEU A 607 -2.28 0.04 25.90
C LEU A 607 -3.71 0.40 26.31
N ILE A 608 -4.45 1.10 25.44
CA ILE A 608 -5.85 1.47 25.70
C ILE A 608 -6.72 0.21 25.85
N LEU A 609 -6.56 -0.79 24.98
CA LEU A 609 -7.36 -2.02 25.07
C LEU A 609 -7.12 -2.76 26.38
N PHE A 610 -5.87 -2.87 26.86
CA PHE A 610 -5.58 -3.48 28.15
C PHE A 610 -6.22 -2.68 29.28
N LEU A 611 -5.90 -1.38 29.40
CA LEU A 611 -6.38 -0.51 30.48
C LEU A 611 -7.92 -0.57 30.62
N PHE A 612 -8.65 -0.36 29.52
CA PHE A 612 -10.11 -0.35 29.57
C PHE A 612 -10.72 -1.74 29.72
N SER A 613 -10.07 -2.81 29.23
CA SER A 613 -10.58 -4.18 29.42
C SER A 613 -10.46 -4.66 30.87
N PHE A 614 -9.52 -4.12 31.65
CA PHE A 614 -9.47 -4.38 33.09
C PHE A 614 -10.59 -3.65 33.86
N ALA A 615 -11.00 -2.47 33.39
CA ALA A 615 -12.03 -1.63 34.01
C ALA A 615 -13.47 -1.96 33.57
N THR A 616 -13.67 -2.79 32.54
CA THR A 616 -14.99 -3.06 31.96
C THR A 616 -15.33 -4.55 31.97
N ARG A 617 -16.62 -4.88 31.79
CA ARG A 617 -17.10 -6.27 31.85
C ARG A 617 -16.94 -6.98 30.49
N PRO A 618 -16.37 -8.19 30.46
CA PRO A 618 -16.28 -9.00 29.24
C PRO A 618 -17.65 -9.55 28.84
N VAL A 619 -17.72 -10.07 27.61
CA VAL A 619 -18.89 -10.80 27.11
C VAL A 619 -19.08 -12.08 27.93
N THR A 620 -20.31 -12.59 27.97
CA THR A 620 -20.66 -13.81 28.73
C THR A 620 -19.75 -14.99 28.37
N LYS A 621 -19.38 -15.77 29.39
CA LYS A 621 -18.47 -16.92 29.23
C LYS A 621 -18.95 -17.91 28.16
N SER A 622 -20.24 -18.25 28.16
CA SER A 622 -20.87 -19.16 27.18
C SER A 622 -20.65 -18.70 25.73
N HIS A 623 -20.79 -17.40 25.47
CA HIS A 623 -20.57 -16.83 24.15
C HIS A 623 -19.11 -16.88 23.73
N LEU A 624 -18.19 -16.55 24.65
CA LEU A 624 -16.74 -16.67 24.41
C LEU A 624 -16.32 -18.13 24.18
N ASP A 625 -16.82 -19.06 24.99
CA ASP A 625 -16.57 -20.50 24.84
C ASP A 625 -16.97 -20.97 23.45
N ARG A 626 -18.14 -20.56 22.95
CA ARG A 626 -18.59 -20.88 21.59
C ARG A 626 -17.66 -20.30 20.51
N PHE A 627 -17.27 -19.03 20.63
CA PHE A 627 -16.37 -18.39 19.66
C PHE A 627 -15.00 -19.09 19.61
N TYR A 628 -14.36 -19.32 20.76
CA TYR A 628 -13.04 -19.95 20.80
C TYR A 628 -13.09 -21.44 20.47
N ALA A 629 -14.16 -22.16 20.83
CA ALA A 629 -14.37 -23.52 20.37
C ALA A 629 -14.42 -23.59 18.82
N LYS A 630 -15.12 -22.63 18.17
CA LYS A 630 -15.13 -22.51 16.71
C LYS A 630 -13.72 -22.24 16.16
N LEU A 631 -13.01 -21.27 16.73
CA LEU A 631 -11.64 -20.88 16.33
C LEU A 631 -10.67 -22.06 16.43
N HIS A 632 -10.80 -22.90 17.45
CA HIS A 632 -9.89 -24.03 17.67
C HIS A 632 -10.29 -25.30 16.91
N THR A 633 -11.50 -25.36 16.37
CA THR A 633 -11.96 -26.49 15.55
C THR A 633 -11.36 -26.43 14.14
N PRO A 634 -10.57 -27.44 13.72
CA PRO A 634 -10.06 -27.52 12.36
C PRO A 634 -11.18 -27.61 11.31
N VAL A 635 -10.93 -27.07 10.13
CA VAL A 635 -11.85 -27.18 8.98
C VAL A 635 -11.87 -28.62 8.45
N GLN A 636 -13.07 -29.13 8.21
CA GLN A 636 -13.34 -30.47 7.69
C GLN A 636 -13.54 -30.46 6.17
N LYS A 637 -13.47 -31.65 5.55
CA LYS A 637 -13.54 -31.77 4.09
C LYS A 637 -14.97 -31.62 3.58
N THR A 638 -15.94 -32.15 4.33
CA THR A 638 -17.34 -32.17 3.95
C THR A 638 -18.19 -31.32 4.89
N PRO A 639 -19.32 -30.74 4.42
CA PRO A 639 -20.22 -29.96 5.26
C PRO A 639 -20.76 -30.74 6.47
N ASP A 640 -21.04 -32.03 6.32
CA ASP A 640 -21.59 -32.86 7.38
C ASP A 640 -20.57 -33.13 8.50
N GLU A 641 -19.31 -33.44 8.13
CA GLU A 641 -18.21 -33.57 9.08
C GLU A 641 -17.95 -32.24 9.79
N GLU A 642 -18.02 -31.13 9.06
CA GLU A 642 -17.83 -29.78 9.59
C GLU A 642 -18.87 -29.45 10.66
N GLN A 643 -20.15 -29.71 10.37
CA GLN A 643 -21.23 -29.49 11.33
C GLN A 643 -21.04 -30.35 12.59
N LYS A 644 -20.74 -31.64 12.43
CA LYS A 644 -20.50 -32.55 13.56
C LYS A 644 -19.32 -32.10 14.42
N ALA A 645 -18.21 -31.70 13.80
CA ALA A 645 -17.02 -31.25 14.52
C ALA A 645 -17.28 -29.97 15.32
N LEU A 646 -18.04 -29.02 14.76
CA LEU A 646 -18.43 -27.79 15.44
C LEU A 646 -19.40 -28.05 16.59
N GLU A 647 -20.42 -28.88 16.39
CA GLU A 647 -21.38 -29.23 17.44
C GLU A 647 -20.69 -29.92 18.63
N ASP A 648 -19.77 -30.85 18.37
CA ASP A 648 -18.96 -31.47 19.41
C ASP A 648 -18.11 -30.43 20.18
N SER A 649 -17.44 -29.53 19.45
CA SER A 649 -16.67 -28.44 20.07
C SER A 649 -17.53 -27.49 20.90
N TYR A 650 -18.77 -27.22 20.48
CA TYR A 650 -19.69 -26.36 21.22
C TYR A 650 -20.23 -27.02 22.48
N ARG A 651 -20.43 -28.34 22.47
CA ARG A 651 -20.80 -29.12 23.66
C ARG A 651 -19.64 -29.22 24.65
N ASN A 652 -18.41 -29.32 24.15
CA ASN A 652 -17.20 -29.53 24.94
C ASN A 652 -16.13 -28.44 24.69
N PRO A 653 -16.39 -27.17 25.03
CA PRO A 653 -15.47 -26.05 24.70
C PRO A 653 -14.11 -26.17 25.39
N GLY A 654 -14.05 -26.81 26.57
CA GLY A 654 -12.81 -27.04 27.32
C GLY A 654 -11.86 -28.08 26.72
N LYS A 655 -12.23 -28.77 25.63
CA LYS A 655 -11.40 -29.86 25.07
C LYS A 655 -10.03 -29.40 24.57
N PHE A 656 -9.89 -28.13 24.21
CA PHE A 656 -8.66 -27.51 23.73
C PHE A 656 -7.81 -26.87 24.83
N GLU A 657 -8.27 -26.88 26.09
CA GLU A 657 -7.59 -26.18 27.20
C GLU A 657 -6.16 -26.68 27.43
N LYS A 658 -5.94 -27.99 27.32
CA LYS A 658 -4.63 -28.64 27.46
C LYS A 658 -3.64 -28.28 26.34
N ASP A 659 -4.17 -27.87 25.18
CA ASP A 659 -3.39 -27.54 23.99
C ASP A 659 -2.99 -26.05 23.98
N LYS A 660 -3.49 -25.25 24.93
CA LYS A 660 -3.04 -23.88 25.16
C LYS A 660 -1.60 -23.83 25.65
N LEU A 661 -0.89 -22.77 25.26
CA LEU A 661 0.42 -22.44 25.78
C LEU A 661 0.36 -22.07 27.27
N PHE A 662 -0.73 -21.40 27.69
CA PHE A 662 -1.00 -21.01 29.07
C PHE A 662 -2.37 -21.54 29.54
N PRO A 663 -2.47 -22.84 29.91
CA PRO A 663 -3.72 -23.44 30.38
C PRO A 663 -4.27 -22.73 31.64
N GLY A 664 -5.58 -22.59 31.74
CA GLY A 664 -6.26 -21.91 32.85
C GLY A 664 -6.21 -20.38 32.78
N SER A 665 -5.52 -19.81 31.80
CA SER A 665 -5.44 -18.37 31.60
C SER A 665 -6.52 -17.84 30.64
N ASN A 666 -6.66 -16.51 30.57
CA ASN A 666 -7.50 -15.86 29.58
C ASN A 666 -6.86 -15.79 28.18
N TRP A 667 -5.69 -16.39 27.96
CA TRP A 667 -5.02 -16.43 26.67
C TRP A 667 -5.42 -17.67 25.87
N GLU A 668 -5.73 -17.47 24.60
CA GLU A 668 -6.19 -18.49 23.65
C GLU A 668 -5.08 -18.84 22.63
N ILE A 669 -3.84 -18.68 23.05
CA ILE A 669 -2.64 -19.01 22.28
C ILE A 669 -2.42 -20.53 22.38
N MET A 670 -2.48 -21.23 21.26
CA MET A 670 -2.21 -22.67 21.18
C MET A 670 -0.70 -22.95 21.17
N LYS A 671 -0.30 -24.13 21.66
CA LYS A 671 1.06 -24.64 21.54
C LYS A 671 1.44 -24.75 20.05
N PRO A 672 2.60 -24.23 19.62
CA PRO A 672 3.03 -24.35 18.23
C PRO A 672 3.19 -25.82 17.82
N THR A 673 2.67 -26.16 16.65
CA THR A 673 2.84 -27.50 16.07
C THR A 673 4.12 -27.58 15.24
N LYS A 674 4.57 -28.80 14.88
CA LYS A 674 5.69 -28.98 13.93
C LYS A 674 5.44 -28.23 12.61
N THR A 675 4.19 -28.18 12.15
CA THR A 675 3.80 -27.44 10.94
C THR A 675 3.97 -25.93 11.12
N ASP A 676 3.73 -25.40 12.32
CA ASP A 676 3.92 -23.98 12.59
C ASP A 676 5.41 -23.61 12.67
N PHE A 677 6.26 -24.45 13.28
CA PHE A 677 7.72 -24.24 13.25
C PHE A 677 8.27 -24.26 11.83
N LEU A 678 7.86 -25.23 11.00
CA LEU A 678 8.29 -25.31 9.61
C LEU A 678 7.73 -24.16 8.76
N GLY A 679 6.47 -23.80 8.95
CA GLY A 679 5.82 -22.73 8.17
C GLY A 679 6.31 -21.34 8.52
N PHE A 680 6.25 -20.97 9.80
CA PHE A 680 6.70 -19.66 10.28
C PHE A 680 8.22 -19.53 10.22
N GLY A 681 8.97 -20.54 10.69
CA GLY A 681 10.43 -20.56 10.62
C GLY A 681 10.94 -20.59 9.18
N GLY A 682 10.35 -21.44 8.32
CA GLY A 682 10.67 -21.46 6.89
C GLY A 682 10.35 -20.13 6.18
N SER A 683 9.33 -19.40 6.62
CA SER A 683 9.04 -18.05 6.10
C SER A 683 10.16 -17.06 6.44
N TRP A 684 10.77 -17.13 7.63
CA TRP A 684 11.93 -16.30 7.95
C TRP A 684 13.18 -16.65 7.15
N VAL A 685 13.36 -17.93 6.80
CA VAL A 685 14.41 -18.34 5.86
C VAL A 685 14.18 -17.71 4.48
N LEU A 686 12.93 -17.65 4.01
CA LEU A 686 12.59 -16.96 2.76
C LEU A 686 12.82 -15.45 2.82
N VAL A 687 12.62 -14.81 3.98
CA VAL A 687 13.02 -13.40 4.19
C VAL A 687 14.53 -13.24 3.96
N GLY A 688 15.34 -14.08 4.62
CA GLY A 688 16.80 -14.07 4.44
C GLY A 688 17.22 -14.36 2.99
N LEU A 689 16.55 -15.29 2.32
CA LEU A 689 16.81 -15.61 0.91
C LEU A 689 16.53 -14.43 -0.01
N ILE A 690 15.43 -13.70 0.18
CA ILE A 690 15.13 -12.53 -0.64
C ILE A 690 16.14 -11.40 -0.42
N ILE A 691 16.56 -11.17 0.82
CA ILE A 691 17.60 -10.18 1.12
C ILE A 691 18.94 -10.61 0.50
N LEU A 692 19.28 -11.91 0.59
CA LEU A 692 20.48 -12.46 -0.05
C LEU A 692 20.44 -12.29 -1.58
N LEU A 693 19.30 -12.55 -2.22
CA LEU A 693 19.14 -12.38 -3.66
C LEU A 693 19.25 -10.91 -4.08
N LEU A 694 18.69 -9.99 -3.29
CA LEU A 694 18.87 -8.56 -3.52
C LEU A 694 20.34 -8.15 -3.43
N TRP A 695 21.04 -8.60 -2.37
CA TRP A 695 22.48 -8.34 -2.19
C TRP A 695 23.33 -8.97 -3.31
N LEU A 696 23.00 -10.18 -3.73
CA LEU A 696 23.71 -10.84 -4.83
C LEU A 696 23.52 -10.06 -6.13
N MET A 697 22.30 -9.61 -6.43
CA MET A 697 22.02 -8.77 -7.60
C MET A 697 22.87 -7.49 -7.60
N THR A 698 23.08 -6.84 -6.44
CA THR A 698 23.88 -5.60 -6.35
C THR A 698 25.40 -5.84 -6.29
N SER A 699 25.83 -7.09 -6.12
CA SER A 699 27.25 -7.44 -5.98
C SER A 699 27.85 -8.07 -7.24
N ILE A 700 27.02 -8.44 -8.22
CA ILE A 700 27.48 -8.96 -9.51
C ILE A 700 28.07 -7.80 -10.31
N LYS A 701 29.39 -7.85 -10.55
CA LYS A 701 30.12 -6.91 -11.40
C LYS A 701 30.30 -7.45 -12.81
#